data_AF-T0K458-F1
#
_entry.id   AF-T0K458-F1
#
_cell.length_a   1.000
_cell.length_b   1.000
_cell.length_c   1.000
_cell.angle_alpha   90.00
_cell.angle_beta   90.00
_cell.angle_gamma   90.00
#
_symmetry.space_group_name_H-M   'P 1'
#
loop_
_entity.id
_entity.type
_entity.pdbx_description
1 polymer ?
#
loop_
_entity_poly.entity_id
_entity_poly.type
_entity_poly.pdbx_seq_one_letter_code
_entity_poly.pdbx_strand_id
1 'polypeptide(L)'
;MSSAPLQQATGRLSRSLVTIQYASKVGRLMMRFFVTQAPGSTLVGQISVNAIWFHEARHDEQDAPLMIWFQGGPGGSSLHGMLYENGPCLSDGANGTEFNPNSWTEHFNIIYLDQPAGVGFSYVDDYSDETSYPSRAEESALNVVSFIKLFYEAFPDFADADLHLAGESYAGRYIPSIASAILEYNDFLISAPDVRAALATIPLRSLMLGNPWISPAEQLASMYDVSCFPYRNQFGTHLEPEDCARALKAVDRCEAVAHACALGDNDAVLCAQPKKLCQDDFIGIFANVTRSYYDRRLHNCPGPQDCYPDIAKMVDVLNSDKVFREQLEVPTQTGGRKKGWDMMSPLIERRYFESGDFYTPAIKDLQKILDHSQTSIRSRWQGVVDVLVYVGVADIICNAEGVLEGLKKVRWAGRTPFRASPWQELPWNASKGGSGGRIKHTTGLWLAEIEEAGHMVPHDQSASSLNLAEYWLKNLRTTGGGTKAFVSPNAEVELMDQAKVKGAIDGVLELLKQDIAVFALGDPVLPQFDNAAVVLPPKEKADNLLKTYFELSSPTYRFLHRPTVEGWLEELYQNGMVSAPHSRSKYAVIMTMFAQSIQYIESQGTSNVSNGMLYFQSAEQELNRETEPATLTSVQALLGCCFYIMTQSRLNHCWSLFGTTSRLVLALGMHRKKFNLDGIGDSTGCLIESECRKRTFWCAYNLDRYLSAIFGRPCAFHDDDIDQEAPALIEDHALGSTSVDVASRRAMNIMLGPLAHQQLARILSRILRQLYGISSLDVTERHGTMARLGAEIQTWRDQLPAFLNPDKVDSRILQPIYQRQSNTLSLAAGHCLMLIYRPCLFNDYTKSSHDKGTKENVKRCVDAALSVVTIIDYMVESKQLYPSLWFAPYQAFCAVVVLYTYTIRNHKDNQAPWKEHFEAAERCQRLLFSITSPSSLGRRLSVIMEEYRLEVINQVQQSSHSHTSKSISLSETALEPGATSWLESIGTEDNLLELMDLPNWEQLDSLVLDLGRIIPELDFMSANAGF
;
A
#
# COMPACT_ATOMS: atom_id res chain seq x y z
N MET A 1 52.44 37.48 5.67
CA MET A 1 51.71 38.54 6.39
C MET A 1 50.36 38.73 5.73
N SER A 2 49.28 38.66 6.52
CA SER A 2 47.89 39.12 6.27
C SER A 2 47.24 38.74 4.93
N SER A 3 46.07 38.10 4.90
CA SER A 3 44.85 38.66 5.49
C SER A 3 43.70 37.65 5.49
N ALA A 4 43.01 37.55 6.62
CA ALA A 4 41.57 37.27 6.70
C ALA A 4 40.85 38.64 6.87
N PRO A 5 39.51 38.78 7.07
CA PRO A 5 38.37 37.86 6.93
C PRO A 5 37.12 38.52 6.26
N LEU A 6 35.98 37.82 6.15
CA LEU A 6 34.70 38.31 6.74
C LEU A 6 33.64 37.20 6.79
N GLN A 7 33.33 36.77 8.02
CA GLN A 7 32.08 36.10 8.40
C GLN A 7 31.03 37.17 8.73
N GLN A 8 29.79 36.98 8.28
CA GLN A 8 28.59 37.28 9.06
C GLN A 8 27.35 36.67 8.40
N ALA A 9 26.75 35.65 9.04
CA ALA A 9 25.31 35.40 8.97
C ALA A 9 24.90 34.54 10.18
N THR A 10 24.15 35.18 11.07
CA THR A 10 23.54 34.64 12.27
C THR A 10 22.33 33.77 11.95
N GLY A 11 22.30 32.54 12.48
CA GLY A 11 21.11 31.80 12.93
C GLY A 11 19.99 31.48 11.93
N ARG A 12 20.00 30.27 11.37
CA ARG A 12 18.82 29.44 11.04
C ARG A 12 19.25 27.98 10.80
N LEU A 13 18.34 27.06 11.13
CA LEU A 13 18.45 25.60 11.27
C LEU A 13 19.27 24.86 10.18
N SER A 14 19.95 23.78 10.60
CA SER A 14 20.93 23.02 9.81
C SER A 14 20.34 22.36 8.56
N ARG A 15 20.88 22.71 7.39
CA ARG A 15 20.76 21.94 6.14
C ARG A 15 21.52 20.61 6.27
N SER A 16 20.91 19.52 5.82
CA SER A 16 21.53 18.21 5.60
C SER A 16 22.77 18.37 4.71
N LEU A 17 23.90 17.80 5.12
CA LEU A 17 25.14 17.79 4.34
C LEU A 17 25.01 16.82 3.15
N VAL A 18 24.61 17.33 1.99
CA VAL A 18 24.88 16.68 0.70
C VAL A 18 26.32 17.03 0.31
N THR A 19 27.20 16.04 0.17
CA THR A 19 28.55 16.26 -0.34
C THR A 19 28.60 15.85 -1.81
N ILE A 20 28.37 16.79 -2.73
CA ILE A 20 28.60 16.55 -4.16
C ILE A 20 30.11 16.64 -4.40
N GLN A 21 30.79 15.52 -4.63
CA GLN A 21 32.18 15.54 -5.09
C GLN A 21 32.19 15.63 -6.62
N TYR A 22 32.71 16.75 -7.13
CA TYR A 22 32.96 16.97 -8.55
C TYR A 22 34.38 16.51 -8.90
N ALA A 23 34.51 15.44 -9.68
CA ALA A 23 35.74 15.17 -10.41
C ALA A 23 35.65 15.82 -11.80
N SER A 24 35.83 17.14 -11.89
CA SER A 24 35.90 17.82 -13.18
C SER A 24 37.32 17.72 -13.72
N LYS A 25 37.57 16.82 -14.66
CA LYS A 25 38.60 16.99 -15.71
C LYS A 25 38.29 16.01 -16.85
N VAL A 26 37.86 16.60 -17.98
CA VAL A 26 37.54 15.97 -19.27
C VAL A 26 36.10 15.45 -19.42
N GLY A 27 35.15 16.36 -19.67
CA GLY A 27 33.92 16.12 -20.44
C GLY A 27 32.98 14.97 -20.05
N ARG A 28 33.03 14.47 -18.81
CA ARG A 28 32.20 13.35 -18.33
C ARG A 28 31.91 13.54 -16.85
N LEU A 29 30.63 13.49 -16.48
CA LEU A 29 30.18 13.74 -15.11
C LEU A 29 29.92 12.38 -14.44
N MET A 30 30.82 11.95 -13.56
CA MET A 30 30.49 10.91 -12.57
C MET A 30 29.91 11.63 -11.35
N MET A 31 28.68 11.33 -10.99
CA MET A 31 28.06 11.87 -9.77
C MET A 31 27.74 10.77 -8.79
N ARG A 32 27.86 11.14 -7.52
CA ARG A 32 27.43 10.31 -6.40
C ARG A 32 26.24 11.01 -5.79
N PHE A 33 25.08 10.42 -5.95
CA PHE A 33 23.91 10.82 -5.20
C PHE A 33 23.92 10.06 -3.89
N PHE A 34 24.05 10.80 -2.79
CA PHE A 34 23.77 10.29 -1.47
C PHE A 34 22.26 10.31 -1.34
N VAL A 35 21.60 9.16 -1.44
CA VAL A 35 20.20 9.07 -1.00
C VAL A 35 20.24 9.05 0.53
N THR A 36 20.31 10.24 1.14
CA THR A 36 20.03 10.38 2.58
C THR A 36 18.54 10.59 2.73
N GLN A 37 17.89 9.63 3.36
CA GLN A 37 16.52 9.81 3.81
C GLN A 37 16.50 10.92 4.88
N ALA A 38 15.56 11.87 4.76
CA ALA A 38 15.48 13.04 5.66
C ALA A 38 15.41 12.63 7.14
N PRO A 39 15.96 13.42 8.08
CA PRO A 39 15.83 13.14 9.50
C PRO A 39 14.34 13.16 9.87
N GLY A 40 13.79 12.00 10.24
CA GLY A 40 12.36 11.80 10.52
C GLY A 40 11.70 10.67 9.73
N SER A 41 12.39 10.11 8.73
CA SER A 41 12.01 8.84 8.08
C SER A 41 12.58 7.66 8.87
N THR A 42 11.76 6.62 9.09
CA THR A 42 12.10 5.43 9.90
C THR A 42 12.20 4.15 9.07
N LEU A 43 12.63 4.25 7.81
CA LEU A 43 13.60 3.27 7.35
C LEU A 43 14.92 3.74 7.96
N VAL A 44 15.73 2.86 8.55
CA VAL A 44 17.18 3.11 8.56
C VAL A 44 17.60 2.96 7.10
N GLY A 45 17.26 3.95 6.28
CA GLY A 45 17.63 4.02 4.88
C GLY A 45 19.09 4.40 4.86
N GLN A 46 19.95 3.40 4.94
CA GLN A 46 21.36 3.59 4.64
C GLN A 46 21.51 4.26 3.29
N ILE A 47 22.59 5.04 3.16
CA ILE A 47 22.90 5.74 1.94
C ILE A 47 23.15 4.69 0.86
N SER A 48 22.17 4.50 -0.01
CA SER A 48 22.41 3.84 -1.28
C SER A 48 23.11 4.87 -2.16
N VAL A 49 24.36 4.59 -2.50
CA VAL A 49 25.10 5.42 -3.45
C VAL A 49 24.91 4.80 -4.81
N ASN A 50 24.10 5.46 -5.63
CA ASN A 50 23.99 5.12 -7.04
C ASN A 50 25.11 5.80 -7.81
N ALA A 51 25.94 5.00 -8.48
CA ALA A 51 26.94 5.49 -9.40
C ALA A 51 26.30 5.73 -10.77
N ILE A 52 26.64 6.88 -11.36
CA ILE A 52 26.10 7.27 -12.66
C ILE A 52 27.20 7.65 -13.62
N TRP A 53 26.91 7.47 -14.91
CA TRP A 53 27.58 8.19 -15.97
C TRP A 53 26.57 8.90 -16.85
N PHE A 54 26.72 10.23 -16.93
CA PHE A 54 25.87 11.10 -17.73
C PHE A 54 26.60 11.56 -18.99
N HIS A 55 25.92 11.47 -20.13
CA HIS A 55 26.37 11.94 -21.42
C HIS A 55 25.30 12.81 -22.09
N GLU A 56 25.67 14.04 -22.43
CA GLU A 56 24.85 14.96 -23.20
C GLU A 56 24.65 14.47 -24.64
N ALA A 57 23.53 14.84 -25.24
CA ALA A 57 23.24 14.57 -26.64
C ALA A 57 24.21 15.33 -27.54
N ARG A 58 24.68 14.70 -28.62
CA ARG A 58 25.60 15.30 -29.59
C ARG A 58 24.92 16.33 -30.50
N HIS A 59 23.61 16.21 -30.68
CA HIS A 59 22.79 17.11 -31.47
C HIS A 59 21.65 17.68 -30.61
N ASP A 60 21.37 18.98 -30.80
CA ASP A 60 20.27 19.71 -30.16
C ASP A 60 20.17 19.47 -28.65
N GLU A 61 21.32 19.47 -27.96
CA GLU A 61 21.49 19.10 -26.55
C GLU A 61 20.43 19.68 -25.60
N GLN A 62 20.11 20.97 -25.77
CA GLN A 62 19.14 21.71 -24.94
C GLN A 62 17.68 21.28 -25.16
N ASP A 63 17.36 20.70 -26.32
CA ASP A 63 16.03 20.24 -26.68
C ASP A 63 15.93 18.70 -26.71
N ALA A 64 17.04 17.99 -26.51
CA ALA A 64 17.10 16.53 -26.58
C ALA A 64 16.47 15.87 -25.33
N PRO A 65 15.70 14.77 -25.50
CA PRO A 65 15.08 14.05 -24.39
C PRO A 65 16.10 13.39 -23.45
N LEU A 66 15.69 13.15 -22.21
CA LEU A 66 16.48 12.43 -21.21
C LEU A 66 16.16 10.94 -21.28
N MET A 67 17.19 10.10 -21.28
CA MET A 67 17.08 8.65 -21.21
C MET A 67 17.86 8.11 -20.02
N ILE A 68 17.29 7.12 -19.33
CA ILE A 68 18.03 6.29 -18.38
C ILE A 68 18.17 4.88 -18.97
N TRP A 69 19.41 4.42 -19.12
CA TRP A 69 19.75 3.07 -19.56
C TRP A 69 19.95 2.13 -18.37
N PHE A 70 19.30 0.96 -18.45
CA PHE A 70 19.38 -0.10 -17.45
C PHE A 70 19.87 -1.41 -18.09
N GLN A 71 20.97 -1.97 -17.57
CA GLN A 71 21.28 -3.37 -17.85
C GLN A 71 20.41 -4.31 -17.01
N GLY A 72 20.30 -5.56 -17.48
CA GLY A 72 19.60 -6.64 -16.80
C GLY A 72 20.44 -7.39 -15.76
N GLY A 73 20.60 -8.70 -15.98
CA GLY A 73 21.17 -9.66 -15.02
C GLY A 73 20.09 -10.60 -14.47
N PRO A 74 19.53 -10.36 -13.26
CA PRO A 74 19.62 -9.15 -12.44
C PRO A 74 20.99 -8.94 -11.78
N GLY A 75 21.43 -7.68 -11.71
CA GLY A 75 22.68 -7.30 -11.05
C GLY A 75 23.77 -6.83 -12.02
N GLY A 76 23.43 -6.61 -13.30
CA GLY A 76 24.35 -6.17 -14.34
C GLY A 76 24.58 -4.66 -14.31
N SER A 77 25.83 -4.23 -14.43
CA SER A 77 26.20 -2.81 -14.50
C SER A 77 25.80 -2.20 -15.84
N SER A 78 25.19 -1.01 -15.80
CA SER A 78 24.79 -0.25 -17.00
C SER A 78 25.99 0.35 -17.74
N LEU A 79 27.18 0.33 -17.13
CA LEU A 79 28.42 0.65 -17.83
C LEU A 79 28.77 -0.37 -18.90
N HIS A 80 28.19 -1.58 -18.83
CA HIS A 80 28.23 -2.56 -19.90
C HIS A 80 27.65 -1.99 -21.20
N GLY A 81 26.38 -1.57 -21.17
CA GLY A 81 25.73 -0.94 -22.31
C GLY A 81 26.49 0.29 -22.82
N MET A 82 27.06 1.06 -21.89
CA MET A 82 27.80 2.27 -22.25
C MET A 82 29.10 1.99 -23.03
N LEU A 83 29.92 1.04 -22.58
CA LEU A 83 31.26 0.78 -23.15
C LEU A 83 31.27 -0.35 -24.18
N TYR A 84 30.15 -1.05 -24.37
CA TYR A 84 30.10 -2.22 -25.24
C TYR A 84 28.98 -2.17 -26.29
N GLU A 85 27.95 -1.34 -26.08
CA GLU A 85 26.73 -1.37 -26.88
C GLU A 85 26.41 0.00 -27.50
N ASN A 86 25.67 0.86 -26.79
CA ASN A 86 25.04 2.07 -27.34
C ASN A 86 25.63 3.38 -26.84
N GLY A 87 26.65 3.33 -25.98
CA GLY A 87 27.27 4.53 -25.46
C GLY A 87 28.22 5.23 -26.43
N PRO A 88 28.67 6.44 -26.06
CA PRO A 88 29.41 7.32 -26.97
C PRO A 88 30.82 6.82 -27.28
N CYS A 89 31.37 5.95 -26.44
CA CYS A 89 32.68 5.35 -26.65
C CYS A 89 32.66 3.88 -26.28
N LEU A 90 33.22 3.03 -27.15
CA LEU A 90 33.36 1.60 -26.91
C LEU A 90 34.76 1.29 -26.38
N SER A 91 34.90 0.21 -25.60
CA SER A 91 36.21 -0.22 -25.09
C SER A 91 37.07 -0.79 -26.22
N ASP A 92 38.30 -0.28 -26.38
CA ASP A 92 39.30 -0.82 -27.32
C ASP A 92 40.27 -1.83 -26.66
N GLY A 93 40.12 -2.06 -25.34
CA GLY A 93 41.05 -2.80 -24.50
C GLY A 93 42.07 -1.94 -23.76
N ALA A 94 43.31 -2.43 -23.66
CA ALA A 94 44.30 -1.97 -22.70
C ALA A 94 44.77 -0.50 -22.85
N ASN A 95 44.30 0.25 -23.85
CA ASN A 95 44.77 1.60 -24.16
C ASN A 95 43.70 2.70 -24.17
N GLY A 96 42.40 2.41 -24.06
CA GLY A 96 41.37 3.44 -23.89
C GLY A 96 39.98 3.06 -24.38
N THR A 97 39.33 4.03 -25.02
CA THR A 97 37.98 3.89 -25.60
C THR A 97 37.98 4.49 -27.00
N GLU A 98 37.33 3.84 -27.96
CA GLU A 98 37.12 4.34 -29.31
C GLU A 98 35.77 5.05 -29.46
N PHE A 99 35.68 5.97 -30.43
CA PHE A 99 34.44 6.72 -30.68
C PHE A 99 33.38 5.82 -31.31
N ASN A 100 32.18 5.79 -30.74
CA ASN A 100 31.03 5.11 -31.33
C ASN A 100 30.26 6.06 -32.27
N PRO A 101 30.27 5.84 -33.60
CA PRO A 101 29.48 6.66 -34.53
C PRO A 101 27.98 6.35 -34.49
N ASN A 102 27.57 5.23 -33.89
CA ASN A 102 26.18 4.79 -33.80
C ASN A 102 25.65 4.87 -32.36
N SER A 103 26.18 5.81 -31.57
CA SER A 103 25.77 6.02 -30.18
C SER A 103 24.33 6.49 -30.09
N TRP A 104 23.58 6.05 -29.07
CA TRP A 104 22.25 6.60 -28.80
C TRP A 104 22.34 8.04 -28.26
N THR A 105 23.50 8.46 -27.77
CA THR A 105 23.77 9.87 -27.43
C THR A 105 23.79 10.79 -28.64
N GLU A 106 23.57 10.29 -29.86
CA GLU A 106 23.33 11.16 -31.01
C GLU A 106 22.04 12.00 -30.83
N HIS A 107 21.03 11.46 -30.13
CA HIS A 107 19.71 12.10 -29.98
C HIS A 107 19.18 12.16 -28.54
N PHE A 108 19.83 11.49 -27.59
CA PHE A 108 19.41 11.47 -26.19
C PHE A 108 20.50 12.00 -25.26
N ASN A 109 20.10 12.74 -24.23
CA ASN A 109 20.87 12.89 -23.01
C ASN A 109 20.75 11.57 -22.23
N ILE A 110 21.83 10.81 -22.00
CA ILE A 110 21.76 9.45 -21.43
C ILE A 110 22.43 9.36 -20.06
N ILE A 111 21.71 8.81 -19.10
CA ILE A 111 22.21 8.35 -17.80
C ILE A 111 22.37 6.83 -17.85
N TYR A 112 23.59 6.34 -17.68
CA TYR A 112 23.87 4.92 -17.44
C TYR A 112 23.89 4.70 -15.94
N LEU A 113 22.85 4.05 -15.41
CA LEU A 113 22.63 3.93 -13.97
C LEU A 113 22.96 2.51 -13.49
N ASP A 114 23.96 2.39 -12.62
CA ASP A 114 24.21 1.13 -11.91
C ASP A 114 23.15 0.92 -10.82
N GLN A 115 22.22 0.01 -11.07
CA GLN A 115 21.16 -0.35 -10.12
C GLN A 115 20.84 -1.85 -10.22
N PRO A 116 20.38 -2.49 -9.14
CA PRO A 116 20.19 -1.97 -7.78
C PRO A 116 21.51 -1.60 -7.05
N ALA A 117 21.42 -1.04 -5.84
CA ALA A 117 22.61 -0.87 -4.99
C ALA A 117 23.35 -2.22 -4.85
N GLY A 118 24.68 -2.22 -4.93
CA GLY A 118 25.51 -3.44 -5.00
C GLY A 118 25.99 -3.82 -6.41
N VAL A 119 25.42 -3.21 -7.45
CA VAL A 119 25.80 -3.39 -8.86
C VAL A 119 26.90 -2.42 -9.27
N GLY A 120 27.87 -2.87 -10.08
CA GLY A 120 28.86 -1.99 -10.73
C GLY A 120 29.64 -1.13 -9.74
N PHE A 121 29.45 0.19 -9.71
CA PHE A 121 30.01 1.08 -8.69
C PHE A 121 29.05 1.45 -7.55
N SER A 122 27.77 1.08 -7.65
CA SER A 122 26.75 1.34 -6.63
C SER A 122 26.89 0.41 -5.42
N TYR A 123 26.58 0.92 -4.23
CA TYR A 123 26.74 0.21 -2.96
C TYR A 123 25.80 0.74 -1.87
N VAL A 124 25.74 0.01 -0.75
CA VAL A 124 25.14 0.46 0.52
C VAL A 124 26.24 0.63 1.58
N ASP A 125 26.06 1.55 2.52
CA ASP A 125 27.06 1.87 3.53
C ASP A 125 27.38 0.69 4.48
N ASP A 126 26.38 -0.10 4.89
CA ASP A 126 26.60 -1.32 5.68
C ASP A 126 26.67 -2.55 4.78
N TYR A 127 27.85 -2.75 4.22
CA TYR A 127 28.14 -3.93 3.41
C TYR A 127 28.14 -5.25 4.20
N SER A 128 28.08 -5.21 5.54
CA SER A 128 28.12 -6.42 6.36
C SER A 128 26.77 -7.13 6.47
N ASP A 129 25.68 -6.42 6.20
CA ASP A 129 24.33 -6.94 6.19
C ASP A 129 23.80 -7.10 4.76
N GLU A 130 23.81 -8.35 4.25
CA GLU A 130 23.25 -8.65 2.93
C GLU A 130 21.75 -8.29 2.82
N THR A 131 21.01 -8.16 3.94
CA THR A 131 19.59 -7.77 3.91
C THR A 131 19.35 -6.31 3.54
N SER A 132 20.39 -5.47 3.65
CA SER A 132 20.36 -4.07 3.21
C SER A 132 20.36 -3.90 1.68
N TYR A 133 20.67 -4.97 0.94
CA TYR A 133 20.61 -4.96 -0.54
C TYR A 133 19.21 -5.34 -1.04
N PRO A 134 18.68 -4.64 -2.07
CA PRO A 134 17.38 -4.97 -2.65
C PRO A 134 17.31 -6.41 -3.14
N SER A 135 16.13 -7.02 -3.00
CA SER A 135 15.89 -8.41 -3.42
C SER A 135 14.81 -8.54 -4.48
N ARG A 136 14.11 -7.45 -4.82
CA ARG A 136 13.01 -7.43 -5.81
C ARG A 136 12.99 -6.13 -6.63
N ALA A 137 12.43 -6.21 -7.84
CA ALA A 137 12.33 -5.07 -8.74
C ALA A 137 11.49 -3.92 -8.15
N GLU A 138 10.44 -4.20 -7.36
CA GLU A 138 9.62 -3.15 -6.73
C GLU A 138 10.41 -2.31 -5.72
N GLU A 139 11.27 -2.94 -4.92
CA GLU A 139 12.15 -2.23 -3.98
C GLU A 139 13.13 -1.31 -4.73
N SER A 140 13.66 -1.81 -5.85
CA SER A 140 14.62 -1.05 -6.67
C SER A 140 13.95 0.08 -7.45
N ALA A 141 12.68 -0.09 -7.84
CA ALA A 141 11.91 0.96 -8.48
C ALA A 141 11.80 2.22 -7.62
N LEU A 142 11.56 2.07 -6.31
CA LEU A 142 11.49 3.20 -5.36
C LEU A 142 12.83 3.93 -5.24
N ASN A 143 13.94 3.19 -5.25
CA ASN A 143 15.29 3.78 -5.24
C ASN A 143 15.57 4.57 -6.52
N VAL A 144 15.11 4.08 -7.68
CA VAL A 144 15.26 4.78 -8.96
C VAL A 144 14.40 6.04 -9.03
N VAL A 145 13.15 6.00 -8.55
CA VAL A 145 12.29 7.20 -8.44
C VAL A 145 12.96 8.27 -7.57
N SER A 146 13.50 7.87 -6.41
CA SER A 146 14.24 8.76 -5.52
C SER A 146 15.48 9.35 -6.20
N PHE A 147 16.22 8.53 -6.94
CA PHE A 147 17.37 8.98 -7.75
C PHE A 147 16.97 10.02 -8.79
N ILE A 148 15.90 9.80 -9.55
CA ILE A 148 15.42 10.74 -10.58
C ILE A 148 15.10 12.10 -9.96
N LYS A 149 14.44 12.12 -8.79
CA LYS A 149 14.13 13.36 -8.08
C LYS A 149 15.39 14.10 -7.63
N LEU A 150 16.35 13.41 -7.04
CA LEU A 150 17.64 14.00 -6.66
C LEU A 150 18.43 14.49 -7.88
N PHE A 151 18.36 13.77 -9.00
CA PHE A 151 18.97 14.18 -10.26
C PHE A 151 18.37 15.48 -10.77
N TYR A 152 17.04 15.63 -10.79
CA TYR A 152 16.38 16.87 -11.18
C TYR A 152 16.66 18.04 -10.24
N GLU A 153 16.85 17.79 -8.94
CA GLU A 153 17.29 18.85 -8.01
C GLU A 153 18.72 19.33 -8.32
N ALA A 154 19.60 18.42 -8.71
CA ALA A 154 20.98 18.75 -9.08
C ALA A 154 21.11 19.32 -10.50
N PHE A 155 20.22 18.92 -11.42
CA PHE A 155 20.15 19.34 -12.82
C PHE A 155 18.73 19.78 -13.20
N PRO A 156 18.29 20.96 -12.73
CA PRO A 156 16.92 21.44 -12.97
C PRO A 156 16.56 21.57 -14.45
N ASP A 157 17.56 21.79 -15.32
CA ASP A 157 17.36 21.91 -16.78
C ASP A 157 16.78 20.64 -17.42
N PHE A 158 16.95 19.47 -16.78
CA PHE A 158 16.38 18.20 -17.25
C PHE A 158 15.03 17.84 -16.60
N ALA A 159 14.55 18.61 -15.63
CA ALA A 159 13.30 18.31 -14.92
C ALA A 159 12.06 18.36 -15.82
N ASP A 160 12.12 19.19 -16.87
CA ASP A 160 11.05 19.35 -17.87
C ASP A 160 11.27 18.52 -19.15
N ALA A 161 12.39 17.79 -19.25
CA ALA A 161 12.71 17.00 -20.44
C ALA A 161 11.93 15.69 -20.46
N ASP A 162 11.38 15.31 -21.63
CA ASP A 162 10.72 14.02 -21.81
C ASP A 162 11.66 12.88 -21.36
N LEU A 163 11.21 12.09 -20.37
CA LEU A 163 11.99 11.00 -19.79
C LEU A 163 11.68 9.68 -20.50
N HIS A 164 12.72 9.00 -20.96
CA HIS A 164 12.67 7.68 -21.58
C HIS A 164 13.39 6.66 -20.69
N LEU A 165 12.76 5.52 -20.42
CA LEU A 165 13.41 4.41 -19.73
C LEU A 165 13.74 3.35 -20.76
N ALA A 166 15.02 3.02 -20.91
CA ALA A 166 15.50 2.06 -21.89
C ALA A 166 16.42 1.03 -21.25
N GLY A 167 16.47 -0.16 -21.81
CA GLY A 167 17.35 -1.20 -21.30
C GLY A 167 17.04 -2.54 -21.90
N GLU A 168 17.75 -3.56 -21.43
CA GLU A 168 17.64 -4.90 -22.00
C GLU A 168 17.60 -6.04 -20.99
N SER A 169 17.22 -7.24 -21.47
CA SER A 169 17.25 -8.46 -20.69
C SER A 169 16.33 -8.36 -19.46
N TYR A 170 16.85 -8.59 -18.24
CA TYR A 170 16.12 -8.39 -16.98
C TYR A 170 15.60 -6.96 -16.76
N ALA A 171 16.08 -5.96 -17.51
CA ALA A 171 15.45 -4.64 -17.51
C ALA A 171 14.00 -4.68 -18.04
N GLY A 172 13.61 -5.75 -18.76
CA GLY A 172 12.22 -6.08 -19.06
C GLY A 172 11.33 -6.23 -17.82
N ARG A 173 11.92 -6.56 -16.67
CA ARG A 173 11.28 -6.55 -15.35
C ARG A 173 11.45 -5.21 -14.63
N TYR A 174 12.66 -4.65 -14.62
CA TYR A 174 12.92 -3.37 -13.94
C TYR A 174 12.11 -2.20 -14.50
N ILE A 175 12.14 -1.99 -15.82
CA ILE A 175 11.60 -0.79 -16.46
C ILE A 175 10.08 -0.70 -16.29
N PRO A 176 9.27 -1.75 -16.49
CA PRO A 176 7.84 -1.69 -16.19
C PRO A 176 7.55 -1.38 -14.72
N SER A 177 8.30 -1.95 -13.77
CA SER A 177 8.11 -1.67 -12.35
C SER A 177 8.49 -0.24 -11.97
N ILE A 178 9.59 0.29 -12.52
CA ILE A 178 9.99 1.70 -12.37
C ILE A 178 8.92 2.61 -12.96
N ALA A 179 8.43 2.32 -14.17
CA ALA A 179 7.40 3.11 -14.82
C ALA A 179 6.09 3.10 -14.03
N SER A 180 5.66 1.94 -13.50
CA SER A 180 4.48 1.87 -12.62
C SER A 180 4.67 2.74 -11.37
N ALA A 181 5.83 2.67 -10.72
CA ALA A 181 6.13 3.48 -9.55
C ALA A 181 6.17 4.99 -9.88
N ILE A 182 6.68 5.38 -11.05
CA ILE A 182 6.64 6.79 -11.52
C ILE A 182 5.19 7.23 -11.74
N LEU A 183 4.35 6.41 -12.38
CA LEU A 183 2.95 6.75 -12.62
C LEU A 183 2.18 6.90 -11.30
N GLU A 184 2.39 5.99 -10.34
CA GLU A 184 1.82 6.09 -9.00
C GLU A 184 2.31 7.34 -8.26
N TYR A 185 3.60 7.65 -8.35
CA TYR A 185 4.18 8.85 -7.77
C TYR A 185 3.61 10.13 -8.39
N ASN A 186 3.45 10.15 -9.71
CA ASN A 186 2.85 11.27 -10.42
C ASN A 186 1.37 11.43 -10.06
N ASP A 187 0.60 10.34 -10.04
CA ASP A 187 -0.81 10.37 -9.64
C ASP A 187 -0.96 10.88 -8.21
N PHE A 188 -0.08 10.46 -7.29
CA PHE A 188 0.02 11.01 -5.94
C PHE A 188 0.29 12.53 -5.95
N LEU A 189 1.30 12.99 -6.70
CA LEU A 189 1.62 14.44 -6.79
C LEU A 189 0.53 15.27 -7.45
N ILE A 190 -0.16 14.72 -8.45
CA ILE A 190 -1.25 15.39 -9.17
C ILE A 190 -2.52 15.44 -8.32
N SER A 191 -2.71 14.44 -7.44
CA SER A 191 -3.78 14.46 -6.44
C SER A 191 -3.52 15.43 -5.28
N ALA A 192 -2.29 15.95 -5.14
CA ALA A 192 -1.94 16.92 -4.11
C ALA A 192 -2.54 18.32 -4.41
N PRO A 193 -3.05 19.07 -3.41
CA PRO A 193 -3.67 20.40 -3.61
C PRO A 193 -2.71 21.52 -4.01
N ASP A 194 -1.39 21.29 -3.95
CA ASP A 194 -0.36 22.29 -4.26
C ASP A 194 -0.04 22.31 -5.77
N VAL A 195 -0.24 23.46 -6.41
CA VAL A 195 0.10 23.70 -7.83
C VAL A 195 1.61 23.51 -8.09
N ARG A 196 2.46 23.66 -7.06
CA ARG A 196 3.91 23.38 -7.17
C ARG A 196 4.23 21.89 -7.12
N ALA A 197 3.35 21.05 -6.56
CA ALA A 197 3.51 19.59 -6.58
C ALA A 197 3.29 19.01 -7.98
N ALA A 198 2.37 19.60 -8.78
CA ALA A 198 2.20 19.22 -10.18
C ALA A 198 3.44 19.55 -11.05
N LEU A 199 4.18 20.61 -10.71
CA LEU A 199 5.47 20.96 -11.32
C LEU A 199 6.63 20.06 -10.84
N ALA A 200 6.40 19.19 -9.86
CA ALA A 200 7.36 18.23 -9.35
C ALA A 200 7.16 16.80 -9.89
N THR A 201 6.23 16.61 -10.84
CA THR A 201 6.01 15.31 -11.51
C THR A 201 7.23 14.90 -12.35
N ILE A 202 7.35 13.60 -12.62
CA ILE A 202 8.38 13.05 -13.49
C ILE A 202 7.77 12.91 -14.91
N PRO A 203 8.26 13.63 -15.93
CA PRO A 203 7.69 13.65 -17.28
C PRO A 203 8.00 12.36 -18.07
N LEU A 204 7.53 11.19 -17.59
CA LEU A 204 7.74 9.90 -18.24
C LEU A 204 7.03 9.87 -19.61
N ARG A 205 7.81 9.73 -20.68
CA ARG A 205 7.33 9.76 -22.06
C ARG A 205 7.24 8.38 -22.70
N SER A 206 8.26 7.53 -22.55
CA SER A 206 8.25 6.22 -23.23
C SER A 206 9.17 5.18 -22.60
N LEU A 207 8.91 3.91 -22.92
CA LEU A 207 9.73 2.76 -22.53
C LEU A 207 10.32 2.08 -23.78
N MET A 208 11.58 1.68 -23.74
CA MET A 208 12.27 0.93 -24.81
C MET A 208 12.90 -0.34 -24.22
N LEU A 209 12.29 -1.49 -24.48
CA LEU A 209 12.63 -2.78 -23.90
C LEU A 209 13.33 -3.67 -24.95
N GLY A 210 14.64 -3.80 -24.85
CA GLY A 210 15.48 -4.65 -25.69
C GLY A 210 15.52 -6.08 -25.18
N ASN A 211 15.27 -7.06 -26.05
CA ASN A 211 15.32 -8.49 -25.73
C ASN A 211 14.80 -8.81 -24.30
N PRO A 212 13.56 -8.39 -23.95
CA PRO A 212 13.23 -8.20 -22.55
C PRO A 212 12.71 -9.48 -21.90
N TRP A 213 13.05 -9.67 -20.63
CA TRP A 213 12.46 -10.71 -19.78
C TRP A 213 11.19 -10.17 -19.13
N ILE A 214 10.03 -10.49 -19.74
CA ILE A 214 8.72 -9.95 -19.35
C ILE A 214 7.71 -11.02 -18.95
N SER A 215 7.84 -12.22 -19.52
CA SER A 215 6.86 -13.30 -19.40
C SER A 215 7.60 -14.64 -19.30
N PRO A 216 8.08 -14.99 -18.08
CA PRO A 216 8.98 -16.12 -17.89
C PRO A 216 8.41 -17.45 -18.41
N ALA A 217 7.13 -17.73 -18.19
CA ALA A 217 6.52 -18.99 -18.63
C ALA A 217 6.59 -19.17 -20.16
N GLU A 218 6.23 -18.13 -20.91
CA GLU A 218 6.18 -18.13 -22.37
C GLU A 218 7.58 -18.14 -22.97
N GLN A 219 8.52 -17.38 -22.37
CA GLN A 219 9.89 -17.29 -22.85
C GLN A 219 10.67 -18.59 -22.56
N LEU A 220 10.42 -19.27 -21.45
CA LEU A 220 11.02 -20.57 -21.14
C LEU A 220 10.52 -21.66 -22.09
N ALA A 221 9.21 -21.70 -22.35
CA ALA A 221 8.63 -22.63 -23.32
C ALA A 221 9.21 -22.41 -24.73
N SER A 222 9.24 -21.16 -25.20
CA SER A 222 9.74 -20.85 -26.54
C SER A 222 11.25 -21.07 -26.68
N MET A 223 12.02 -20.96 -25.60
CA MET A 223 13.46 -21.24 -25.60
C MET A 223 13.76 -22.69 -26.02
N TYR A 224 12.91 -23.64 -25.65
CA TYR A 224 12.99 -25.03 -26.15
C TYR A 224 12.70 -25.08 -27.66
N ASP A 225 11.58 -24.51 -28.09
CA ASP A 225 11.12 -24.59 -29.48
C ASP A 225 12.12 -23.98 -30.47
N VAL A 226 12.61 -22.78 -30.16
CA VAL A 226 13.54 -22.04 -31.05
C VAL A 226 14.95 -22.63 -31.07
N SER A 227 15.24 -23.60 -30.20
CA SER A 227 16.56 -24.22 -30.04
C SER A 227 16.62 -25.66 -30.52
N CYS A 228 15.51 -26.39 -30.45
CA CYS A 228 15.42 -27.80 -30.83
C CYS A 228 14.87 -28.05 -32.23
N PHE A 229 14.35 -27.02 -32.89
CA PHE A 229 13.85 -27.09 -34.25
C PHE A 229 14.49 -26.02 -35.14
N PRO A 230 14.56 -26.23 -36.47
CA PRO A 230 14.97 -25.19 -37.40
C PRO A 230 14.14 -23.93 -37.22
N TYR A 231 14.79 -22.78 -37.14
CA TYR A 231 14.16 -21.51 -36.80
C TYR A 231 14.22 -20.53 -37.97
N ARG A 232 13.05 -20.01 -38.35
CA ARG A 232 12.82 -19.01 -39.43
C ARG A 232 13.43 -19.33 -40.79
N ASN A 233 13.72 -20.60 -41.07
CA ASN A 233 14.46 -21.04 -42.26
C ASN A 233 15.84 -20.37 -42.42
N GLN A 234 16.34 -19.73 -41.37
CA GLN A 234 17.64 -19.05 -41.33
C GLN A 234 18.64 -19.86 -40.48
N PHE A 235 18.15 -20.50 -39.41
CA PHE A 235 18.99 -21.17 -38.43
C PHE A 235 18.64 -22.65 -38.31
N GLY A 236 19.67 -23.49 -38.22
CA GLY A 236 19.53 -24.90 -37.83
C GLY A 236 19.21 -25.05 -36.35
N THR A 237 19.19 -26.30 -35.88
CA THR A 237 19.00 -26.60 -34.45
C THR A 237 20.18 -26.09 -33.62
N HIS A 238 19.89 -25.40 -32.53
CA HIS A 238 20.89 -24.87 -31.61
C HIS A 238 21.42 -25.97 -30.68
N LEU A 239 20.52 -26.77 -30.11
CA LEU A 239 20.86 -27.90 -29.24
C LEU A 239 20.98 -29.20 -30.06
N GLU A 240 21.81 -30.12 -29.56
CA GLU A 240 21.91 -31.47 -30.10
C GLU A 240 20.71 -32.33 -29.65
N PRO A 241 20.36 -33.41 -30.38
CA PRO A 241 19.15 -34.20 -30.09
C PRO A 241 19.08 -34.75 -28.65
N GLU A 242 20.22 -35.10 -28.06
CA GLU A 242 20.30 -35.57 -26.67
C GLU A 242 19.92 -34.47 -25.67
N ASP A 243 20.40 -33.25 -25.90
CA ASP A 243 20.09 -32.08 -25.08
C ASP A 243 18.65 -31.65 -25.24
N CYS A 244 18.10 -31.74 -26.45
CA CYS A 244 16.67 -31.55 -26.70
C CYS A 244 15.81 -32.56 -25.95
N ALA A 245 16.23 -33.83 -25.88
CA ALA A 245 15.51 -34.83 -25.10
C ALA A 245 15.58 -34.57 -23.59
N ARG A 246 16.65 -33.95 -23.09
CA ARG A 246 16.77 -33.49 -21.69
C ARG A 246 15.89 -32.26 -21.44
N ALA A 247 15.96 -31.26 -22.32
CA ALA A 247 15.23 -30.02 -22.22
C ALA A 247 13.72 -30.24 -22.24
N LEU A 248 13.21 -31.13 -23.10
CA LEU A 248 11.80 -31.50 -23.16
C LEU A 248 11.26 -32.04 -21.82
N LYS A 249 12.06 -32.78 -21.06
CA LYS A 249 11.64 -33.31 -19.75
C LYS A 249 11.53 -32.23 -18.68
N ALA A 250 12.19 -31.10 -18.85
CA ALA A 250 12.22 -30.01 -17.89
C ALA A 250 11.24 -28.88 -18.26
N VAL A 251 11.12 -28.56 -19.55
CA VAL A 251 10.37 -27.40 -20.06
C VAL A 251 8.89 -27.42 -19.64
N ASP A 252 8.16 -28.53 -19.82
CA ASP A 252 6.73 -28.61 -19.47
C ASP A 252 6.47 -28.32 -17.99
N ARG A 253 7.37 -28.83 -17.13
CA ARG A 253 7.26 -28.63 -15.68
C ARG A 253 7.65 -27.20 -15.32
N CYS A 254 8.67 -26.66 -15.98
CA CYS A 254 9.14 -25.30 -15.77
C CYS A 254 8.07 -24.25 -16.19
N GLU A 255 7.46 -24.44 -17.37
CA GLU A 255 6.35 -23.62 -17.85
C GLU A 255 5.18 -23.66 -16.86
N ALA A 256 4.80 -24.84 -16.37
CA ALA A 256 3.71 -25.00 -15.41
C ALA A 256 3.94 -24.26 -14.08
N VAL A 257 5.15 -24.34 -13.51
CA VAL A 257 5.45 -23.64 -12.24
C VAL A 257 5.59 -22.13 -12.44
N ALA A 258 6.13 -21.67 -13.57
CA ALA A 258 6.18 -20.25 -13.92
C ALA A 258 4.75 -19.69 -14.14
N HIS A 259 3.86 -20.49 -14.74
CA HIS A 259 2.44 -20.13 -14.85
C HIS A 259 1.74 -20.04 -13.50
N ALA A 260 2.05 -20.93 -12.56
CA ALA A 260 1.51 -20.87 -11.21
C ALA A 260 1.92 -19.58 -10.49
N CYS A 261 3.17 -19.14 -10.62
CA CYS A 261 3.63 -17.83 -10.14
C CYS A 261 2.80 -16.67 -10.74
N ALA A 262 2.60 -16.66 -12.06
CA ALA A 262 1.82 -15.62 -12.73
C ALA A 262 0.35 -15.57 -12.29
N LEU A 263 -0.27 -16.72 -11.98
CA LEU A 263 -1.65 -16.80 -11.50
C LEU A 263 -1.79 -16.46 -10.00
N GLY A 264 -0.76 -16.73 -9.21
CA GLY A 264 -0.72 -16.53 -7.76
C GLY A 264 -0.50 -15.08 -7.31
N ASP A 265 -0.89 -14.11 -8.13
CA ASP A 265 -0.71 -12.67 -7.86
C ASP A 265 0.73 -12.24 -7.48
N ASN A 266 1.74 -12.86 -8.11
CA ASN A 266 3.16 -12.61 -7.84
C ASN A 266 3.60 -12.96 -6.40
N ASP A 267 2.89 -13.88 -5.74
CA ASP A 267 3.25 -14.42 -4.42
C ASP A 267 4.70 -14.93 -4.40
N ALA A 268 5.50 -14.39 -3.47
CA ALA A 268 6.93 -14.65 -3.40
C ALA A 268 7.26 -16.14 -3.19
N VAL A 269 6.42 -16.89 -2.48
CA VAL A 269 6.65 -18.32 -2.23
C VAL A 269 6.41 -19.12 -3.51
N LEU A 270 5.34 -18.81 -4.24
CA LEU A 270 5.04 -19.45 -5.52
C LEU A 270 6.08 -19.11 -6.59
N CYS A 271 6.55 -17.85 -6.64
CA CYS A 271 7.53 -17.38 -7.61
C CYS A 271 8.98 -17.81 -7.29
N ALA A 272 9.27 -18.24 -6.07
CA ALA A 272 10.56 -18.84 -5.72
C ALA A 272 10.70 -20.32 -6.13
N GLN A 273 9.59 -21.05 -6.26
CA GLN A 273 9.60 -22.49 -6.63
C GLN A 273 10.29 -22.80 -7.97
N PRO A 274 10.12 -22.00 -9.03
CA PRO A 274 10.71 -22.29 -10.33
C PRO A 274 12.23 -22.31 -10.32
N LYS A 275 12.93 -21.64 -9.37
CA LYS A 275 14.40 -21.50 -9.38
C LYS A 275 15.12 -22.81 -9.67
N LYS A 276 14.91 -23.84 -8.86
CA LYS A 276 15.64 -25.10 -9.02
C LYS A 276 15.34 -25.79 -10.36
N LEU A 277 14.07 -25.86 -10.72
CA LEU A 277 13.63 -26.60 -11.90
C LEU A 277 13.90 -25.86 -13.22
N CYS A 278 13.70 -24.54 -13.23
CA CYS A 278 13.84 -23.71 -14.41
C CYS A 278 15.28 -23.22 -14.60
N GLN A 279 15.93 -22.74 -13.54
CA GLN A 279 17.31 -22.26 -13.64
C GLN A 279 18.28 -23.42 -13.76
N ASP A 280 18.27 -24.34 -12.78
CA ASP A 280 19.32 -25.36 -12.70
C ASP A 280 19.10 -26.49 -13.70
N ASP A 281 17.86 -27.01 -13.79
CA ASP A 281 17.57 -28.19 -14.61
C ASP A 281 17.26 -27.88 -16.10
N PHE A 282 16.71 -26.70 -16.42
CA PHE A 282 16.35 -26.32 -17.79
C PHE A 282 17.36 -25.35 -18.41
N ILE A 283 17.48 -24.13 -17.89
CA ILE A 283 18.46 -23.13 -18.40
C ILE A 283 19.89 -23.68 -18.25
N GLY A 284 20.17 -24.47 -17.21
CA GLY A 284 21.44 -25.16 -17.04
C GLY A 284 21.85 -26.08 -18.20
N ILE A 285 20.92 -26.56 -19.03
CA ILE A 285 21.26 -27.31 -20.26
C ILE A 285 21.95 -26.37 -21.26
N PHE A 286 21.37 -25.19 -21.46
CA PHE A 286 21.90 -24.15 -22.35
C PHE A 286 23.21 -23.57 -21.82
N ALA A 287 23.39 -23.52 -20.50
CA ALA A 287 24.63 -23.08 -19.87
C ALA A 287 25.82 -24.05 -20.04
N ASN A 288 25.56 -25.30 -20.44
CA ASN A 288 26.56 -26.38 -20.50
C ASN A 288 26.97 -26.77 -21.94
N VAL A 289 26.50 -26.05 -22.95
CA VAL A 289 26.90 -26.26 -24.35
C VAL A 289 27.99 -25.26 -24.77
N THR A 290 28.68 -25.49 -25.88
CA THR A 290 29.72 -24.57 -26.40
C THR A 290 29.17 -23.54 -27.37
N ARG A 291 27.88 -23.20 -27.25
CA ARG A 291 27.16 -22.26 -28.13
C ARG A 291 26.45 -21.21 -27.28
N SER A 292 26.38 -19.99 -27.77
CA SER A 292 25.77 -18.88 -27.01
C SER A 292 24.25 -18.96 -27.03
N TYR A 293 23.63 -18.83 -25.86
CA TYR A 293 22.19 -18.58 -25.74
C TYR A 293 21.82 -17.09 -25.85
N TYR A 294 22.82 -16.20 -25.97
CA TYR A 294 22.63 -14.78 -26.29
C TYR A 294 22.67 -14.52 -27.80
N ASP A 295 23.38 -15.35 -28.58
CA ASP A 295 23.36 -15.28 -30.05
C ASP A 295 23.63 -16.67 -30.63
N ARG A 296 22.59 -17.27 -31.22
CA ARG A 296 22.65 -18.61 -31.81
C ARG A 296 23.67 -18.78 -32.93
N ARG A 297 24.20 -17.68 -33.49
CA ARG A 297 25.25 -17.68 -34.53
C ARG A 297 26.63 -17.91 -33.93
N LEU A 298 26.81 -17.66 -32.63
CA LEU A 298 28.09 -17.78 -31.93
C LEU A 298 28.24 -19.19 -31.33
N HIS A 299 29.38 -19.82 -31.63
CA HIS A 299 29.68 -21.20 -31.28
C HIS A 299 31.18 -21.41 -31.03
N ASN A 300 31.54 -22.54 -30.44
CA ASN A 300 32.90 -22.95 -30.08
C ASN A 300 33.56 -22.03 -29.04
N CYS A 301 32.76 -21.51 -28.11
CA CYS A 301 33.23 -20.68 -27.00
C CYS A 301 33.52 -21.54 -25.75
N PRO A 302 34.41 -21.10 -24.84
CA PRO A 302 34.70 -21.81 -23.58
C PRO A 302 33.46 -22.08 -22.72
N GLY A 303 32.51 -21.14 -22.73
CA GLY A 303 31.16 -21.28 -22.21
C GLY A 303 30.19 -20.41 -23.02
N PRO A 304 28.86 -20.63 -22.92
CA PRO A 304 27.85 -19.86 -23.66
C PRO A 304 27.92 -18.34 -23.44
N GLN A 305 28.26 -17.92 -22.22
CA GLN A 305 28.45 -16.53 -21.83
C GLN A 305 29.80 -15.93 -22.28
N ASP A 306 30.77 -16.78 -22.64
CA ASP A 306 32.13 -16.36 -23.01
C ASP A 306 32.27 -16.09 -24.52
N CYS A 307 31.16 -16.11 -25.26
CA CYS A 307 31.16 -15.86 -26.71
C CYS A 307 31.41 -14.39 -27.10
N TYR A 308 31.53 -13.49 -26.12
CA TYR A 308 31.85 -12.08 -26.30
C TYR A 308 33.18 -11.75 -25.60
N PRO A 309 34.33 -12.18 -26.17
CA PRO A 309 35.63 -12.05 -25.50
C PRO A 309 36.06 -10.59 -25.25
N ASP A 310 35.51 -9.66 -26.02
CA ASP A 310 35.78 -8.22 -25.88
C ASP A 310 35.15 -7.61 -24.62
N ILE A 311 34.24 -8.29 -23.94
CA ILE A 311 33.74 -7.84 -22.62
C ILE A 311 34.87 -7.80 -21.59
N ALA A 312 35.83 -8.73 -21.65
CA ALA A 312 36.98 -8.75 -20.73
C ALA A 312 37.83 -7.47 -20.85
N LYS A 313 37.94 -6.91 -22.06
CA LYS A 313 38.63 -5.63 -22.31
C LYS A 313 37.98 -4.48 -21.56
N MET A 314 36.65 -4.42 -21.56
CA MET A 314 35.90 -3.41 -20.80
C MET A 314 36.11 -3.58 -19.29
N VAL A 315 36.05 -4.82 -18.79
CA VAL A 315 36.31 -5.13 -17.37
C VAL A 315 37.70 -4.64 -16.96
N ASP A 316 38.72 -4.87 -17.79
CA ASP A 316 40.09 -4.40 -17.55
C ASP A 316 40.18 -2.86 -17.50
N VAL A 317 39.49 -2.16 -18.42
CA VAL A 317 39.45 -0.69 -18.43
C VAL A 317 38.84 -0.15 -17.13
N LEU A 318 37.67 -0.64 -16.74
CA LEU A 318 36.96 -0.17 -15.54
C LEU A 318 37.66 -0.52 -14.23
N ASN A 319 38.46 -1.59 -14.21
CA ASN A 319 39.31 -1.97 -13.07
C ASN A 319 40.71 -1.35 -13.10
N SER A 320 41.08 -0.59 -14.13
CA SER A 320 42.40 0.04 -14.20
C SER A 320 42.58 1.11 -13.11
N ASP A 321 43.79 1.22 -12.56
CA ASP A 321 44.10 2.24 -11.54
C ASP A 321 43.83 3.67 -12.06
N LYS A 322 44.04 3.90 -13.36
CA LYS A 322 43.73 5.17 -14.04
C LYS A 322 42.24 5.50 -13.96
N VAL A 323 41.36 4.57 -14.31
CA VAL A 323 39.90 4.79 -14.23
C VAL A 323 39.46 4.88 -12.76
N PHE A 324 39.85 3.89 -11.95
CA PHE A 324 39.35 3.72 -10.59
C PHE A 324 39.81 4.81 -9.61
N ARG A 325 41.10 5.22 -9.67
CA ARG A 325 41.68 6.18 -8.72
C ARG A 325 41.89 7.57 -9.29
N GLU A 326 42.28 7.70 -10.55
CA GLU A 326 42.67 9.00 -11.12
C GLU A 326 41.51 9.72 -11.81
N GLN A 327 40.61 8.99 -12.49
CA GLN A 327 39.52 9.59 -13.28
C GLN A 327 38.19 9.62 -12.55
N LEU A 328 37.80 8.52 -11.90
CA LEU A 328 36.53 8.41 -11.15
C LEU A 328 36.70 8.80 -9.67
N GLU A 329 37.95 9.00 -9.23
CA GLU A 329 38.34 9.36 -7.85
C GLU A 329 37.54 8.59 -6.79
N VAL A 330 37.27 7.29 -6.97
CA VAL A 330 36.28 6.58 -6.15
C VAL A 330 36.69 6.62 -4.66
N PRO A 331 36.08 7.44 -3.76
CA PRO A 331 36.52 7.53 -2.38
C PRO A 331 36.46 6.18 -1.67
N THR A 332 37.45 5.99 -0.81
CA THR A 332 37.43 4.95 0.22
C THR A 332 36.24 5.19 1.13
N GLN A 333 35.22 4.34 1.05
CA GLN A 333 34.12 4.30 2.02
C GLN A 333 34.69 4.28 3.45
N THR A 334 34.10 5.06 4.35
CA THR A 334 34.35 4.96 5.78
C THR A 334 33.78 3.63 6.31
N GLY A 335 34.50 2.51 6.12
CA GLY A 335 34.12 1.22 6.71
C GLY A 335 34.59 -0.05 5.99
N GLY A 336 34.86 -0.03 4.68
CA GLY A 336 35.23 -1.26 3.95
C GLY A 336 35.22 -1.05 2.44
N ARG A 337 36.21 -1.56 1.72
CA ARG A 337 36.47 -1.19 0.32
C ARG A 337 35.66 -2.06 -0.65
N LYS A 338 34.98 -1.47 -1.64
CA LYS A 338 34.80 -2.15 -2.93
C LYS A 338 36.18 -2.21 -3.61
N LYS A 339 36.72 -3.42 -3.81
CA LYS A 339 38.12 -3.62 -4.25
C LYS A 339 38.29 -3.56 -5.78
N GLY A 340 37.19 -3.53 -6.51
CA GLY A 340 37.14 -3.50 -7.97
C GLY A 340 35.71 -3.23 -8.46
N TRP A 341 35.55 -3.19 -9.77
CA TRP A 341 34.27 -3.13 -10.45
C TRP A 341 33.93 -4.52 -11.00
N ASP A 342 32.71 -4.96 -10.74
CA ASP A 342 32.19 -6.23 -11.26
C ASP A 342 31.08 -5.93 -12.27
N MET A 343 31.14 -6.57 -13.43
CA MET A 343 30.10 -6.43 -14.47
C MET A 343 28.75 -6.96 -13.98
N MET A 344 28.76 -8.06 -13.24
CA MET A 344 27.57 -8.69 -12.65
C MET A 344 27.79 -8.82 -11.15
N SER A 345 26.77 -8.50 -10.35
CA SER A 345 26.80 -8.66 -8.90
C SER A 345 26.22 -10.01 -8.49
N PRO A 346 27.05 -10.98 -8.04
CA PRO A 346 26.55 -12.31 -7.63
C PRO A 346 25.65 -12.26 -6.40
N LEU A 347 25.80 -11.21 -5.59
CA LEU A 347 24.93 -10.95 -4.44
C LEU A 347 23.51 -10.61 -4.89
N ILE A 348 23.38 -9.62 -5.78
CA ILE A 348 22.08 -9.16 -6.26
C ILE A 348 21.39 -10.25 -7.07
N GLU A 349 22.14 -10.91 -7.96
CA GLU A 349 21.62 -12.04 -8.73
C GLU A 349 21.01 -13.10 -7.80
N ARG A 350 21.77 -13.57 -6.82
CA ARG A 350 21.30 -14.58 -5.85
C ARG A 350 20.02 -14.14 -5.13
N ARG A 351 19.99 -12.90 -4.63
CA ARG A 351 18.84 -12.37 -3.87
C ARG A 351 17.57 -12.30 -4.71
N TYR A 352 17.68 -11.89 -5.96
CA TYR A 352 16.54 -11.83 -6.89
C TYR A 352 16.02 -13.20 -7.32
N PHE A 353 16.91 -14.19 -7.46
CA PHE A 353 16.49 -15.57 -7.68
C PHE A 353 15.85 -16.18 -6.43
N GLU A 354 16.37 -15.90 -5.24
CA GLU A 354 15.84 -16.43 -3.97
C GLU A 354 14.50 -15.82 -3.57
N SER A 355 14.28 -14.54 -3.87
CA SER A 355 12.99 -13.88 -3.66
C SER A 355 11.91 -14.32 -4.65
N GLY A 356 12.29 -15.06 -5.69
CA GLY A 356 11.42 -15.45 -6.79
C GLY A 356 11.15 -14.35 -7.81
N ASP A 357 11.74 -13.16 -7.67
CA ASP A 357 11.48 -12.03 -8.58
C ASP A 357 11.82 -12.37 -10.02
N PHE A 358 12.83 -13.23 -10.25
CA PHE A 358 13.22 -13.62 -11.61
C PHE A 358 12.09 -14.28 -12.42
N TYR A 359 11.16 -14.93 -11.74
CA TYR A 359 10.00 -15.59 -12.36
C TYR A 359 8.71 -14.79 -12.25
N THR A 360 8.76 -13.62 -11.61
CA THR A 360 7.63 -12.68 -11.56
C THR A 360 7.42 -12.02 -12.93
N PRO A 361 6.23 -12.14 -13.54
CA PRO A 361 5.96 -11.53 -14.85
C PRO A 361 5.76 -10.01 -14.77
N ALA A 362 6.32 -9.28 -15.73
CA ALA A 362 6.14 -7.84 -15.90
C ALA A 362 4.82 -7.46 -16.61
N ILE A 363 4.04 -8.45 -17.04
CA ILE A 363 2.81 -8.28 -17.84
C ILE A 363 1.76 -7.39 -17.16
N LYS A 364 1.67 -7.43 -15.81
CA LYS A 364 0.74 -6.58 -15.05
C LYS A 364 1.17 -5.12 -15.02
N ASP A 365 2.45 -4.86 -14.81
CA ASP A 365 3.01 -3.51 -14.86
C ASP A 365 2.80 -2.91 -16.26
N LEU A 366 3.09 -3.69 -17.31
CA LEU A 366 2.83 -3.29 -18.70
C LEU A 366 1.34 -3.01 -18.97
N GLN A 367 0.44 -3.82 -18.42
CA GLN A 367 -1.00 -3.57 -18.53
C GLN A 367 -1.36 -2.21 -17.91
N LYS A 368 -0.91 -1.96 -16.68
CA LYS A 368 -1.17 -0.71 -15.97
C LYS A 368 -0.67 0.51 -16.74
N ILE A 369 0.54 0.44 -17.30
CA ILE A 369 1.14 1.50 -18.10
C ILE A 369 0.31 1.78 -19.37
N LEU A 370 -0.10 0.73 -20.08
CA LEU A 370 -0.90 0.85 -21.30
C LEU A 370 -2.31 1.37 -21.02
N ASP A 371 -2.94 0.94 -19.93
CA ASP A 371 -4.26 1.41 -19.50
C ASP A 371 -4.21 2.90 -19.09
N HIS A 372 -3.22 3.31 -18.29
CA HIS A 372 -2.99 4.71 -17.93
C HIS A 372 -2.80 5.60 -19.17
N SER A 373 -2.03 5.12 -20.15
CA SER A 373 -1.77 5.81 -21.42
C SER A 373 -3.01 6.02 -22.31
N GLN A 374 -4.13 5.34 -22.02
CA GLN A 374 -5.40 5.51 -22.73
C GLN A 374 -6.35 6.52 -22.08
N THR A 375 -6.28 6.69 -20.75
CA THR A 375 -7.18 7.55 -19.98
C THR A 375 -6.72 9.02 -19.92
N SER A 376 -5.45 9.29 -20.20
CA SER A 376 -4.77 10.56 -19.90
C SER A 376 -4.70 11.54 -21.08
N ILE A 377 -5.81 12.22 -21.43
CA ILE A 377 -5.84 13.36 -22.37
C ILE A 377 -6.20 14.67 -21.63
N ARG A 378 -5.77 14.86 -20.38
CA ARG A 378 -6.30 15.98 -19.55
C ARG A 378 -5.27 16.97 -18.97
N SER A 379 -3.95 16.74 -19.06
CA SER A 379 -2.95 17.73 -18.65
C SER A 379 -1.59 17.55 -19.32
N ARG A 380 -0.71 18.57 -19.22
CA ARG A 380 0.69 18.54 -19.71
C ARG A 380 1.58 17.51 -19.00
N TRP A 381 1.17 17.05 -17.81
CA TRP A 381 1.99 16.21 -16.91
C TRP A 381 1.44 14.78 -16.71
N GLN A 382 0.21 14.52 -17.17
CA GLN A 382 -0.34 13.16 -17.39
C GLN A 382 -0.15 12.79 -18.87
N GLY A 383 1.10 12.59 -19.24
CA GLY A 383 1.50 12.32 -20.61
C GLY A 383 1.11 10.93 -21.10
N VAL A 384 0.97 10.82 -22.41
CA VAL A 384 0.83 9.53 -23.10
C VAL A 384 2.16 8.77 -22.96
N VAL A 385 2.14 7.57 -22.38
CA VAL A 385 3.32 6.69 -22.32
C VAL A 385 3.29 5.67 -23.45
N ASP A 386 4.33 5.66 -24.28
CA ASP A 386 4.48 4.71 -25.41
C ASP A 386 5.49 3.61 -25.05
N VAL A 387 5.22 2.36 -25.48
CA VAL A 387 6.12 1.22 -25.23
C VAL A 387 6.63 0.64 -26.55
N LEU A 388 7.95 0.65 -26.72
CA LEU A 388 8.65 -0.09 -27.76
C LEU A 388 9.31 -1.32 -27.16
N VAL A 389 9.00 -2.49 -27.72
CA VAL A 389 9.75 -3.71 -27.49
C VAL A 389 10.54 -4.03 -28.75
N TYR A 390 11.83 -4.31 -28.62
CA TYR A 390 12.65 -4.73 -29.75
C TYR A 390 13.44 -5.99 -29.39
N VAL A 391 13.57 -6.92 -30.34
CA VAL A 391 14.20 -8.22 -30.09
C VAL A 391 15.10 -8.60 -31.25
N GLY A 392 16.35 -8.97 -30.97
CA GLY A 392 17.23 -9.58 -31.96
C GLY A 392 16.78 -10.99 -32.34
N VAL A 393 16.64 -11.26 -33.64
CA VAL A 393 16.14 -12.54 -34.15
C VAL A 393 17.04 -13.73 -33.76
N ALA A 394 18.34 -13.50 -33.56
CA ALA A 394 19.31 -14.54 -33.21
C ALA A 394 19.33 -14.88 -31.70
N ASP A 395 18.65 -14.11 -30.84
CA ASP A 395 18.59 -14.37 -29.40
C ASP A 395 17.80 -15.66 -29.08
N ILE A 396 18.22 -16.37 -28.03
CA ILE A 396 17.55 -17.57 -27.52
C ILE A 396 16.94 -17.30 -26.15
N ILE A 397 17.69 -16.70 -25.21
CA ILE A 397 17.22 -16.51 -23.83
C ILE A 397 16.01 -15.57 -23.75
N CYS A 398 16.00 -14.50 -24.54
CA CYS A 398 14.86 -13.60 -24.68
C CYS A 398 14.35 -13.57 -26.12
N ASN A 399 14.17 -14.76 -26.71
CA ASN A 399 13.80 -14.93 -28.12
C ASN A 399 12.48 -14.22 -28.51
N ALA A 400 12.42 -13.83 -29.79
CA ALA A 400 11.29 -13.07 -30.35
C ALA A 400 9.93 -13.75 -30.21
N GLU A 401 9.86 -15.09 -30.31
CA GLU A 401 8.60 -15.82 -30.20
C GLU A 401 8.03 -15.77 -28.78
N GLY A 402 8.88 -15.98 -27.77
CA GLY A 402 8.48 -15.92 -26.36
C GLY A 402 8.03 -14.52 -25.94
N VAL A 403 8.77 -13.50 -26.37
CA VAL A 403 8.41 -12.10 -26.13
C VAL A 403 7.07 -11.76 -26.80
N LEU A 404 6.86 -12.19 -28.05
CA LEU A 404 5.59 -11.99 -28.75
C LEU A 404 4.43 -12.68 -28.03
N GLU A 405 4.58 -13.93 -27.59
CA GLU A 405 3.55 -14.66 -26.83
C GLU A 405 3.24 -14.00 -25.49
N GLY A 406 4.26 -13.50 -24.77
CA GLY A 406 4.09 -12.70 -23.56
C GLY A 406 3.28 -11.43 -23.82
N LEU A 407 3.66 -10.63 -24.82
CA LEU A 407 2.96 -9.39 -25.18
C LEU A 407 1.51 -9.64 -25.61
N LYS A 408 1.23 -10.77 -26.27
CA LYS A 408 -0.15 -11.15 -26.61
C LYS A 408 -1.00 -11.36 -25.36
N LYS A 409 -0.44 -11.68 -24.19
CA LYS A 409 -1.19 -11.94 -22.94
C LYS A 409 -1.52 -10.67 -22.14
N VAL A 410 -0.90 -9.53 -22.45
CA VAL A 410 -1.22 -8.25 -21.81
C VAL A 410 -2.70 -7.88 -22.03
N ARG A 411 -3.44 -7.60 -20.95
CA ARG A 411 -4.89 -7.34 -21.01
C ARG A 411 -5.20 -5.85 -21.02
N TRP A 412 -5.20 -5.26 -22.20
CA TRP A 412 -5.49 -3.83 -22.39
C TRP A 412 -6.37 -3.61 -23.63
N ALA A 413 -6.94 -2.42 -23.83
CA ALA A 413 -7.96 -2.22 -24.88
C ALA A 413 -7.41 -2.46 -26.30
N GLY A 414 -6.12 -2.20 -26.56
CA GLY A 414 -5.49 -2.42 -27.86
C GLY A 414 -5.01 -3.85 -28.11
N ARG A 415 -5.30 -4.82 -27.24
CA ARG A 415 -4.85 -6.23 -27.38
C ARG A 415 -5.28 -6.88 -28.69
N THR A 416 -6.53 -6.65 -29.12
CA THR A 416 -7.07 -7.26 -30.35
C THR A 416 -6.45 -6.62 -31.59
N PRO A 417 -6.39 -5.28 -31.70
CA PRO A 417 -5.62 -4.60 -32.74
C PRO A 417 -4.15 -5.04 -32.81
N PHE A 418 -3.43 -5.14 -31.69
CA PHE A 418 -2.03 -5.58 -31.68
C PHE A 418 -1.87 -7.00 -32.27
N ARG A 419 -2.72 -7.94 -31.83
CA ARG A 419 -2.73 -9.32 -32.34
C ARG A 419 -3.00 -9.36 -33.84
N ALA A 420 -3.95 -8.55 -34.32
CA ALA A 420 -4.34 -8.48 -35.74
C ALA A 420 -3.38 -7.65 -36.61
N SER A 421 -2.56 -6.79 -36.03
CA SER A 421 -1.67 -5.87 -36.75
C SER A 421 -0.67 -6.65 -37.62
N PRO A 422 -0.58 -6.35 -38.93
CA PRO A 422 0.36 -7.02 -39.83
C PRO A 422 1.80 -6.59 -39.53
N TRP A 423 2.74 -7.47 -39.85
CA TRP A 423 4.15 -7.12 -39.88
C TRP A 423 4.47 -6.23 -41.08
N GLN A 424 5.32 -5.25 -40.87
CA GLN A 424 5.86 -4.34 -41.88
C GLN A 424 7.38 -4.43 -41.86
N GLU A 425 8.05 -4.27 -42.99
CA GLU A 425 9.52 -4.22 -43.02
C GLU A 425 10.03 -2.91 -42.43
N LEU A 426 11.15 -2.96 -41.72
CA LEU A 426 11.83 -1.76 -41.26
C LEU A 426 12.41 -0.99 -42.46
N PRO A 427 12.43 0.37 -42.42
CA PRO A 427 12.80 1.19 -43.58
C PRO A 427 14.32 1.27 -43.84
N TRP A 428 15.12 0.41 -43.22
CA TRP A 428 16.56 0.29 -43.43
C TRP A 428 16.96 -1.18 -43.60
N ASN A 429 18.16 -1.39 -44.12
CA ASN A 429 18.74 -2.72 -44.32
C ASN A 429 19.62 -3.13 -43.14
N ALA A 430 19.81 -4.43 -42.95
CA ALA A 430 20.77 -4.96 -41.99
C ALA A 430 22.22 -4.69 -42.45
N SER A 431 23.18 -4.76 -41.51
CA SER A 431 24.60 -4.49 -41.80
C SER A 431 25.20 -5.39 -42.89
N LYS A 432 24.71 -6.62 -43.04
CA LYS A 432 25.13 -7.58 -44.09
C LYS A 432 24.32 -7.50 -45.38
N GLY A 433 23.40 -6.54 -45.50
CA GLY A 433 22.44 -6.42 -46.60
C GLY A 433 21.18 -7.26 -46.37
N GLY A 434 20.12 -6.97 -47.14
CA GLY A 434 18.78 -7.52 -46.91
C GLY A 434 17.97 -6.69 -45.92
N SER A 435 16.77 -7.15 -45.55
CA SER A 435 15.87 -6.43 -44.64
C SER A 435 16.54 -6.19 -43.28
N GLY A 436 16.42 -4.98 -42.72
CA GLY A 436 16.86 -4.66 -41.35
C GLY A 436 16.01 -5.31 -40.26
N GLY A 437 14.89 -5.93 -40.65
CA GLY A 437 13.95 -6.59 -39.79
C GLY A 437 12.52 -6.14 -40.04
N ARG A 438 11.65 -6.38 -39.07
CA ARG A 438 10.22 -6.10 -39.21
C ARG A 438 9.64 -5.52 -37.95
N ILE A 439 8.57 -4.75 -38.10
CA ILE A 439 7.87 -4.08 -37.03
C ILE A 439 6.37 -4.29 -37.15
N LYS A 440 5.71 -4.43 -36.01
CA LYS A 440 4.26 -4.35 -35.92
C LYS A 440 3.90 -3.51 -34.70
N HIS A 441 2.82 -2.76 -34.81
CA HIS A 441 2.42 -1.89 -33.72
C HIS A 441 0.91 -1.63 -33.75
N THR A 442 0.44 -1.11 -32.62
CA THR A 442 -0.87 -0.48 -32.45
C THR A 442 -0.66 0.73 -31.53
N THR A 443 -1.71 1.52 -31.29
CA THR A 443 -1.66 2.67 -30.38
C THR A 443 -1.08 2.30 -29.01
N GLY A 444 0.12 2.78 -28.69
CA GLY A 444 0.78 2.61 -27.38
C GLY A 444 1.73 1.42 -27.24
N LEU A 445 1.70 0.41 -28.13
CA LEU A 445 2.60 -0.74 -28.07
C LEU A 445 3.15 -1.12 -29.44
N TRP A 446 4.48 -1.19 -29.53
CA TRP A 446 5.26 -1.51 -30.72
C TRP A 446 6.16 -2.72 -30.44
N LEU A 447 6.28 -3.61 -31.42
CA LEU A 447 7.21 -4.73 -31.41
C LEU A 447 8.04 -4.71 -32.69
N ALA A 448 9.35 -4.53 -32.55
CA ALA A 448 10.33 -4.65 -33.62
C ALA A 448 11.16 -5.93 -33.45
N GLU A 449 11.42 -6.61 -34.55
CA GLU A 449 12.36 -7.71 -34.61
C GLU A 449 13.52 -7.28 -35.52
N ILE A 450 14.74 -7.40 -35.00
CA ILE A 450 15.95 -6.92 -35.66
C ILE A 450 16.71 -8.11 -36.21
N GLU A 451 16.83 -8.16 -37.54
CA GLU A 451 17.55 -9.21 -38.22
C GLU A 451 19.06 -9.07 -37.98
N GLU A 452 19.78 -10.19 -38.04
CA GLU A 452 21.23 -10.22 -37.80
C GLU A 452 21.69 -9.65 -36.44
N ALA A 453 20.81 -9.67 -35.42
CA ALA A 453 21.12 -9.29 -34.04
C ALA A 453 20.77 -10.41 -33.04
N GLY A 454 21.59 -10.58 -32.01
CA GLY A 454 21.37 -11.45 -30.85
C GLY A 454 20.76 -10.68 -29.67
N HIS A 455 21.23 -10.97 -28.46
CA HIS A 455 20.71 -10.41 -27.21
C HIS A 455 21.00 -8.91 -27.09
N MET A 456 22.24 -8.52 -27.38
CA MET A 456 22.74 -7.13 -27.33
C MET A 456 22.58 -6.50 -28.72
N VAL A 457 21.36 -6.12 -29.08
CA VAL A 457 21.04 -5.56 -30.41
C VAL A 457 21.92 -4.36 -30.77
N PRO A 458 22.21 -3.39 -29.87
CA PRO A 458 23.09 -2.27 -30.21
C PRO A 458 24.54 -2.69 -30.46
N HIS A 459 24.99 -3.82 -29.91
CA HIS A 459 26.30 -4.39 -30.23
C HIS A 459 26.31 -5.02 -31.63
N ASP A 460 25.38 -5.95 -31.91
CA ASP A 460 25.39 -6.75 -33.13
C ASP A 460 24.96 -5.95 -34.39
N GLN A 461 24.06 -4.99 -34.22
CA GLN A 461 23.49 -4.17 -35.27
C GLN A 461 23.45 -2.68 -34.86
N SER A 462 24.59 -2.11 -34.49
CA SER A 462 24.70 -0.74 -33.97
C SER A 462 24.00 0.33 -34.83
N ALA A 463 24.18 0.29 -36.16
CA ALA A 463 23.51 1.22 -37.07
C ALA A 463 21.98 1.03 -37.10
N SER A 464 21.49 -0.22 -37.15
CA SER A 464 20.05 -0.51 -37.11
C SER A 464 19.44 -0.14 -35.77
N SER A 465 20.19 -0.31 -34.68
CA SER A 465 19.78 0.07 -33.33
C SER A 465 19.60 1.59 -33.19
N LEU A 466 20.57 2.38 -33.66
CA LEU A 466 20.43 3.83 -33.71
C LEU A 466 19.27 4.26 -34.61
N ASN A 467 19.15 3.67 -35.81
CA ASN A 467 18.03 3.95 -36.71
C ASN A 467 16.68 3.66 -36.05
N LEU A 468 16.58 2.59 -35.26
CA LEU A 468 15.37 2.26 -34.51
C LEU A 468 15.06 3.30 -33.43
N ALA A 469 16.06 3.74 -32.67
CA ALA A 469 15.91 4.78 -31.66
C ALA A 469 15.46 6.12 -32.28
N GLU A 470 16.05 6.50 -33.41
CA GLU A 470 15.62 7.66 -34.19
C GLU A 470 14.19 7.52 -34.73
N TYR A 471 13.89 6.36 -35.30
CA TYR A 471 12.58 6.07 -35.86
C TYR A 471 11.51 6.08 -34.76
N TRP A 472 11.84 5.59 -33.57
CA TRP A 472 10.98 5.66 -32.40
C TRP A 472 10.67 7.10 -32.03
N LEU A 473 11.70 7.93 -31.79
CA LEU A 473 11.53 9.34 -31.43
C LEU A 473 10.68 10.11 -32.44
N LYS A 474 10.92 9.89 -33.74
CA LYS A 474 10.20 10.56 -34.83
C LYS A 474 8.71 10.19 -34.91
N ASN A 475 8.30 9.03 -34.37
CA ASN A 475 6.95 8.49 -34.51
C ASN A 475 6.19 8.35 -33.19
N LEU A 476 6.71 8.92 -32.10
CA LEU A 476 6.02 9.01 -30.82
C LEU A 476 4.70 9.78 -30.96
N ARG A 477 3.65 9.38 -30.22
CA ARG A 477 2.35 10.07 -30.25
C ARG A 477 2.48 11.53 -29.81
N THR A 478 1.96 12.48 -30.58
CA THR A 478 1.96 13.89 -30.16
C THR A 478 0.91 14.14 -29.08
N THR A 479 1.28 14.74 -27.95
CA THR A 479 0.32 15.35 -27.02
C THR A 479 -0.33 16.54 -27.75
N GLY A 480 -1.66 16.61 -27.79
CA GLY A 480 -2.36 17.57 -28.66
C GLY A 480 -2.10 19.05 -28.32
N GLY A 481 -1.57 19.80 -29.29
CA GLY A 481 -1.91 21.21 -29.54
C GLY A 481 -0.94 22.32 -29.10
N GLY A 482 -0.13 22.83 -30.03
CA GLY A 482 0.23 24.26 -30.12
C GLY A 482 1.55 24.72 -29.48
N THR A 483 2.55 24.95 -30.36
CA THR A 483 3.68 25.91 -30.25
C THR A 483 4.21 26.29 -28.86
N LYS A 484 5.49 25.93 -28.61
CA LYS A 484 6.41 26.58 -27.64
C LYS A 484 6.32 28.11 -27.78
N ALA A 485 5.51 28.77 -26.96
CA ALA A 485 5.50 30.22 -26.82
C ALA A 485 5.74 30.57 -25.34
N PHE A 486 6.92 31.14 -25.09
CA PHE A 486 7.29 31.76 -23.82
C PHE A 486 6.26 32.83 -23.45
N VAL A 487 5.50 32.61 -22.37
CA VAL A 487 4.68 33.64 -21.71
C VAL A 487 5.22 33.82 -20.30
N SER A 488 5.47 35.07 -19.91
CA SER A 488 6.13 35.40 -18.65
C SER A 488 5.21 35.22 -17.42
N PRO A 489 5.78 35.03 -16.21
CA PRO A 489 5.07 34.49 -15.03
C PRO A 489 3.99 35.40 -14.42
N ASN A 490 3.77 36.61 -14.94
CA ASN A 490 3.02 37.64 -14.21
C ASN A 490 1.59 37.87 -14.72
N ALA A 491 1.10 37.11 -15.71
CA ALA A 491 -0.24 37.32 -16.28
C ALA A 491 -1.29 36.24 -15.93
N GLU A 492 -0.91 35.13 -15.30
CA GLU A 492 -1.83 34.00 -15.02
C GLU A 492 -2.52 34.05 -13.64
N VAL A 493 -2.14 35.00 -12.78
CA VAL A 493 -2.62 35.02 -11.38
C VAL A 493 -4.09 35.47 -11.24
N GLU A 494 -4.66 36.17 -12.22
CA GLU A 494 -6.04 36.71 -12.09
C GLU A 494 -7.13 35.93 -12.85
N LEU A 495 -6.77 35.03 -13.76
CA LEU A 495 -7.74 34.23 -14.55
C LEU A 495 -7.86 32.77 -14.10
N MET A 496 -6.91 32.27 -13.31
CA MET A 496 -6.88 30.89 -12.82
C MET A 496 -7.85 30.58 -11.67
N ASP A 497 -8.37 31.60 -10.98
CA ASP A 497 -9.10 31.40 -9.72
C ASP A 497 -10.53 30.85 -9.90
N GLN A 498 -11.16 31.07 -11.06
CA GLN A 498 -12.55 30.62 -11.29
C GLN A 498 -12.66 29.34 -12.13
N ALA A 499 -11.65 29.01 -12.93
CA ALA A 499 -11.64 27.81 -13.78
C ALA A 499 -11.05 26.57 -13.08
N LYS A 500 -10.10 26.77 -12.14
CA LYS A 500 -9.48 25.67 -11.36
C LYS A 500 -10.46 24.99 -10.40
N VAL A 501 -11.36 25.76 -9.79
CA VAL A 501 -12.39 25.21 -8.89
C VAL A 501 -13.32 24.28 -9.67
N LYS A 502 -13.71 24.65 -10.90
CA LYS A 502 -14.63 23.84 -11.72
C LYS A 502 -13.97 22.59 -12.32
N GLY A 503 -12.72 22.69 -12.79
CA GLY A 503 -11.99 21.55 -13.36
C GLY A 503 -11.54 20.51 -12.32
N ALA A 504 -11.19 20.95 -11.10
CA ALA A 504 -10.92 20.06 -9.98
C ALA A 504 -12.19 19.36 -9.49
N ILE A 505 -13.32 20.08 -9.44
CA ILE A 505 -14.64 19.50 -9.18
C ILE A 505 -15.02 18.46 -10.25
N ASP A 506 -14.78 18.75 -11.54
CA ASP A 506 -15.13 17.85 -12.66
C ASP A 506 -14.24 16.59 -12.77
N GLY A 507 -12.96 16.68 -12.39
CA GLY A 507 -12.03 15.53 -12.33
C GLY A 507 -12.27 14.63 -11.11
N VAL A 508 -12.56 15.23 -9.95
CA VAL A 508 -13.00 14.51 -8.76
C VAL A 508 -14.37 13.88 -9.02
N LEU A 509 -15.31 14.59 -9.66
CA LEU A 509 -16.60 14.06 -10.12
C LEU A 509 -16.49 12.84 -11.06
N GLU A 510 -15.36 12.60 -11.71
CA GLU A 510 -15.17 11.46 -12.62
C GLU A 510 -14.48 10.26 -11.97
N LEU A 511 -13.56 10.48 -11.02
CA LEU A 511 -13.06 9.43 -10.10
C LEU A 511 -14.17 8.95 -9.16
N LEU A 512 -15.04 9.86 -8.78
CA LEU A 512 -16.25 9.58 -8.01
C LEU A 512 -17.25 8.73 -8.78
N LYS A 513 -17.27 8.73 -10.12
CA LYS A 513 -18.17 7.84 -10.89
C LYS A 513 -17.89 6.34 -10.73
N GLN A 514 -16.86 5.92 -9.98
CA GLN A 514 -16.61 4.53 -9.64
C GLN A 514 -17.06 4.23 -8.21
N ASP A 515 -18.04 3.33 -8.05
CA ASP A 515 -18.61 2.87 -6.77
C ASP A 515 -17.59 2.09 -5.90
N ILE A 516 -16.57 2.75 -5.34
CA ILE A 516 -15.55 2.12 -4.47
C ILE A 516 -15.70 2.65 -3.04
N ALA A 517 -16.02 1.76 -2.10
CA ALA A 517 -16.16 2.12 -0.68
C ALA A 517 -14.83 2.64 -0.09
N VAL A 518 -14.86 3.67 0.77
CA VAL A 518 -13.66 4.26 1.42
C VAL A 518 -12.83 3.21 2.20
N PHE A 519 -13.48 2.18 2.73
CA PHE A 519 -12.77 1.09 3.41
C PHE A 519 -12.02 0.14 2.46
N ALA A 520 -12.19 0.26 1.14
CA ALA A 520 -11.50 -0.53 0.12
C ALA A 520 -10.19 0.09 -0.40
N LEU A 521 -9.85 1.32 0.04
CA LEU A 521 -8.66 2.08 -0.40
C LEU A 521 -7.33 1.62 0.24
N GLY A 522 -7.31 0.48 0.94
CA GLY A 522 -6.09 -0.06 1.58
C GLY A 522 -5.69 0.68 2.87
N ASP A 523 -4.66 0.17 3.55
CA ASP A 523 -4.09 0.80 4.74
C ASP A 523 -2.71 1.43 4.38
N PRO A 524 -2.25 2.50 5.06
CA PRO A 524 -0.90 3.06 4.87
C PRO A 524 0.19 2.02 5.13
N VAL A 525 1.45 2.23 4.74
CA VAL A 525 2.54 1.28 5.08
C VAL A 525 2.92 1.39 6.58
N LEU A 526 3.12 0.27 7.29
CA LEU A 526 3.61 0.30 8.68
C LEU A 526 5.08 0.72 8.71
N PRO A 527 5.51 1.66 9.58
CA PRO A 527 6.93 1.95 9.77
C PRO A 527 7.61 0.68 10.30
N GLN A 528 8.61 0.13 9.61
CA GLN A 528 9.31 -1.08 10.05
C GLN A 528 10.43 -0.72 11.04
N PHE A 529 10.47 -1.37 12.20
CA PHE A 529 11.50 -1.18 13.21
C PHE A 529 12.42 -2.41 13.34
N ASP A 530 13.71 -2.17 13.62
CA ASP A 530 14.69 -3.23 13.86
C ASP A 530 14.46 -3.91 15.23
N ASN A 531 14.54 -5.24 15.25
CA ASN A 531 14.28 -6.08 16.42
C ASN A 531 15.35 -5.99 17.49
N ALA A 532 16.57 -5.57 17.12
CA ALA A 532 17.61 -5.27 18.09
C ALA A 532 17.25 -4.06 18.98
N ALA A 533 16.20 -3.30 18.64
CA ALA A 533 15.78 -2.10 19.35
C ALA A 533 14.69 -2.31 20.42
N VAL A 534 14.08 -3.50 20.54
CA VAL A 534 13.01 -3.74 21.55
C VAL A 534 13.63 -3.95 22.92
N VAL A 535 13.89 -2.84 23.62
CA VAL A 535 14.33 -2.84 25.01
C VAL A 535 13.11 -3.01 25.92
N LEU A 536 13.11 -4.08 26.72
CA LEU A 536 12.10 -4.26 27.77
C LEU A 536 12.16 -3.06 28.74
N PRO A 537 11.03 -2.45 29.09
CA PRO A 537 11.04 -1.31 30.00
C PRO A 537 11.50 -1.75 31.40
N PRO A 538 11.88 -0.84 32.31
CA PRO A 538 12.14 -1.21 33.70
C PRO A 538 10.93 -1.96 34.30
N LYS A 539 11.17 -2.94 35.19
CA LYS A 539 10.12 -3.82 35.73
C LYS A 539 8.92 -3.05 36.30
N GLU A 540 9.18 -1.98 37.05
CA GLU A 540 8.14 -1.09 37.58
C GLU A 540 7.24 -0.50 36.48
N LYS A 541 7.85 -0.08 35.36
CA LYS A 541 7.11 0.45 34.20
C LYS A 541 6.33 -0.67 33.50
N ALA A 542 6.89 -1.87 33.36
CA ALA A 542 6.17 -3.03 32.81
C ALA A 542 4.96 -3.43 33.65
N ASP A 543 5.10 -3.47 34.98
CA ASP A 543 3.99 -3.76 35.90
C ASP A 543 2.88 -2.70 35.79
N ASN A 544 3.26 -1.43 35.65
CA ASN A 544 2.29 -0.36 35.42
C ASN A 544 1.59 -0.47 34.06
N LEU A 545 2.30 -0.86 33.00
CA LEU A 545 1.70 -1.13 31.69
C LEU A 545 0.70 -2.28 31.76
N LEU A 546 1.04 -3.36 32.45
CA LEU A 546 0.14 -4.51 32.61
C LEU A 546 -1.11 -4.14 33.41
N LYS A 547 -0.94 -3.36 34.49
CA LYS A 547 -2.04 -2.81 35.28
C LYS A 547 -2.96 -1.93 34.43
N THR A 548 -2.36 -1.03 33.65
CA THR A 548 -3.07 -0.13 32.73
C THR A 548 -3.90 -0.90 31.70
N TYR A 549 -3.38 -2.00 31.16
CA TYR A 549 -4.12 -2.84 30.21
C TYR A 549 -5.42 -3.37 30.83
N PHE A 550 -5.32 -3.99 32.01
CA PHE A 550 -6.47 -4.62 32.66
C PHE A 550 -7.46 -3.61 33.25
N GLU A 551 -7.04 -2.39 33.55
CA GLU A 551 -7.87 -1.34 34.10
C GLU A 551 -8.52 -0.45 33.02
N LEU A 552 -7.80 -0.18 31.91
CA LEU A 552 -8.21 0.82 30.91
C LEU A 552 -8.45 0.24 29.52
N SER A 553 -7.60 -0.67 29.05
CA SER A 553 -7.62 -1.15 27.65
C SER A 553 -8.67 -2.21 27.37
N SER A 554 -9.09 -2.97 28.39
CA SER A 554 -10.03 -4.07 28.24
C SER A 554 -11.20 -4.00 29.24
N PRO A 555 -12.12 -3.02 29.08
CA PRO A 555 -13.29 -2.93 29.94
C PRO A 555 -14.28 -4.08 29.66
N THR A 556 -14.51 -4.42 28.39
CA THR A 556 -15.47 -5.47 27.98
C THR A 556 -14.82 -6.62 27.17
N TYR A 557 -13.58 -6.47 26.70
CA TYR A 557 -12.87 -7.48 25.89
C TYR A 557 -11.91 -8.33 26.72
N ARG A 558 -12.39 -8.91 27.83
CA ARG A 558 -11.54 -9.56 28.86
C ARG A 558 -11.20 -11.02 28.51
N PHE A 559 -10.36 -11.23 27.51
CA PHE A 559 -9.95 -12.56 27.04
C PHE A 559 -8.70 -13.16 27.71
N LEU A 560 -8.03 -12.41 28.60
CA LEU A 560 -6.85 -12.83 29.34
C LEU A 560 -7.15 -13.00 30.84
N HIS A 561 -6.42 -13.91 31.49
CA HIS A 561 -6.46 -14.09 32.94
C HIS A 561 -5.26 -13.36 33.58
N ARG A 562 -5.54 -12.33 34.38
CA ARG A 562 -4.52 -11.41 34.91
C ARG A 562 -3.37 -12.09 35.67
N PRO A 563 -3.60 -12.93 36.69
CA PRO A 563 -2.53 -13.61 37.43
C PRO A 563 -1.62 -14.47 36.54
N THR A 564 -2.16 -15.07 35.49
CA THR A 564 -1.37 -15.91 34.56
C THR A 564 -0.39 -15.06 33.77
N VAL A 565 -0.82 -13.90 33.25
CA VAL A 565 0.07 -13.01 32.51
C VAL A 565 1.06 -12.30 33.42
N GLU A 566 0.65 -11.92 34.63
CA GLU A 566 1.57 -11.39 35.67
C GLU A 566 2.69 -12.39 35.97
N GLY A 567 2.38 -13.69 36.04
CA GLY A 567 3.37 -14.75 36.17
C GLY A 567 4.34 -14.85 35.00
N TRP A 568 3.85 -14.76 33.75
CA TRP A 568 4.71 -14.75 32.55
C TRP A 568 5.62 -13.52 32.50
N LEU A 569 5.12 -12.36 32.92
CA LEU A 569 5.91 -11.14 33.02
C LEU A 569 7.01 -11.28 34.06
N GLU A 570 6.71 -11.84 35.22
CA GLU A 570 7.71 -12.08 36.26
C GLU A 570 8.81 -13.03 35.78
N GLU A 571 8.44 -14.11 35.11
CA GLU A 571 9.37 -15.06 34.50
C GLU A 571 10.30 -14.38 33.46
N LEU A 572 9.72 -13.56 32.58
CA LEU A 572 10.47 -12.81 31.57
C LEU A 572 11.55 -11.91 32.19
N TYR A 573 11.27 -11.25 33.32
CA TYR A 573 12.22 -10.36 33.98
C TYR A 573 13.22 -11.08 34.88
N GLN A 574 12.88 -12.23 35.45
CA GLN A 574 13.79 -13.03 36.26
C GLN A 574 14.79 -13.80 35.39
N ASN A 575 14.33 -14.38 34.28
CA ASN A 575 15.11 -15.31 33.47
C ASN A 575 15.53 -14.74 32.11
N GLY A 576 15.06 -13.55 31.74
CA GLY A 576 15.25 -12.96 30.41
C GLY A 576 14.40 -13.60 29.31
N MET A 577 13.62 -14.63 29.64
CA MET A 577 12.74 -15.35 28.72
C MET A 577 11.57 -15.99 29.45
N VAL A 578 10.47 -16.24 28.73
CA VAL A 578 9.36 -17.07 29.21
C VAL A 578 9.63 -18.51 28.78
N SER A 579 10.00 -19.39 29.71
CA SER A 579 10.44 -20.77 29.44
C SER A 579 9.29 -21.78 29.51
N ALA A 580 8.90 -22.34 28.36
CA ALA A 580 7.95 -23.46 28.19
C ALA A 580 7.65 -23.68 26.68
N PRO A 581 6.92 -24.75 26.30
CA PRO A 581 6.23 -24.79 25.00
C PRO A 581 5.39 -23.53 24.78
N HIS A 582 5.35 -23.04 23.54
CA HIS A 582 4.65 -21.83 23.11
C HIS A 582 5.16 -20.53 23.79
N SER A 583 6.46 -20.47 24.10
CA SER A 583 7.13 -19.30 24.69
C SER A 583 6.98 -18.02 23.84
N ARG A 584 7.00 -18.16 22.51
CA ARG A 584 6.82 -17.06 21.55
C ARG A 584 5.44 -16.42 21.67
N SER A 585 4.39 -17.24 21.71
CA SER A 585 3.01 -16.76 21.89
C SER A 585 2.81 -16.07 23.24
N LYS A 586 3.40 -16.57 24.32
CA LYS A 586 3.34 -15.90 25.64
C LYS A 586 4.02 -14.53 25.63
N TYR A 587 5.20 -14.46 25.01
CA TYR A 587 5.92 -13.20 24.82
C TYR A 587 5.09 -12.22 23.98
N ALA A 588 4.51 -12.68 22.87
CA ALA A 588 3.64 -11.87 22.01
C ALA A 588 2.41 -11.32 22.78
N VAL A 589 1.79 -12.11 23.67
CA VAL A 589 0.72 -11.59 24.55
C VAL A 589 1.21 -10.39 25.38
N ILE A 590 2.36 -10.51 26.04
CA ILE A 590 2.92 -9.41 26.86
C ILE A 590 3.17 -8.17 26.00
N MET A 591 3.77 -8.36 24.82
CA MET A 591 4.07 -7.26 23.91
C MET A 591 2.82 -6.56 23.38
N THR A 592 1.77 -7.31 23.00
CA THR A 592 0.48 -6.69 22.59
C THR A 592 -0.17 -5.89 23.73
N MET A 593 -0.01 -6.31 24.98
CA MET A 593 -0.50 -5.54 26.14
C MET A 593 0.28 -4.26 26.36
N PHE A 594 1.61 -4.30 26.23
CA PHE A 594 2.44 -3.09 26.27
C PHE A 594 2.07 -2.12 25.15
N ALA A 595 1.89 -2.66 23.93
CA ALA A 595 1.48 -1.90 22.76
C ALA A 595 0.19 -1.12 23.04
N GLN A 596 -0.84 -1.81 23.54
CA GLN A 596 -2.13 -1.19 23.87
C GLN A 596 -2.01 -0.19 25.03
N SER A 597 -1.35 -0.54 26.12
CA SER A 597 -1.25 0.30 27.32
C SER A 597 -0.48 1.60 27.08
N ILE A 598 0.57 1.57 26.26
CA ILE A 598 1.37 2.75 25.98
C ILE A 598 0.54 3.84 25.32
N GLN A 599 -0.40 3.48 24.45
CA GLN A 599 -1.29 4.47 23.84
C GLN A 599 -2.18 5.18 24.88
N TYR A 600 -2.55 4.51 25.97
CA TYR A 600 -3.29 5.15 27.07
C TYR A 600 -2.40 6.10 27.88
N ILE A 601 -1.11 5.78 28.06
CA ILE A 601 -0.16 6.58 28.86
C ILE A 601 0.39 7.77 28.07
N GLU A 602 0.84 7.56 26.83
CA GLU A 602 1.38 8.62 25.95
C GLU A 602 0.32 9.67 25.60
N SER A 603 -0.98 9.32 25.60
CA SER A 603 -2.08 10.30 25.46
C SER A 603 -2.15 11.36 26.57
N GLN A 604 -1.36 11.20 27.65
CA GLN A 604 -1.26 12.15 28.76
C GLN A 604 0.07 12.92 28.79
N GLY A 605 0.99 12.78 27.81
CA GLY A 605 2.31 13.42 27.81
C GLY A 605 3.00 13.59 26.44
N THR A 606 3.96 14.50 26.37
CA THR A 606 4.65 14.97 25.15
C THR A 606 5.88 14.12 24.76
N SER A 607 5.71 12.94 24.16
CA SER A 607 6.82 12.19 23.54
C SER A 607 6.55 11.83 22.08
N ASN A 608 7.50 12.14 21.19
CA ASN A 608 7.35 12.14 19.72
C ASN A 608 7.61 10.78 19.01
N VAL A 609 7.73 9.65 19.71
CA VAL A 609 7.83 8.31 19.08
C VAL A 609 7.03 7.31 19.92
N SER A 610 6.00 6.68 19.33
CA SER A 610 5.17 5.74 20.07
C SER A 610 5.85 4.38 20.20
N ASN A 611 6.30 4.06 21.41
CA ASN A 611 6.88 2.76 21.73
C ASN A 611 5.86 1.60 21.55
N GLY A 612 4.57 1.92 21.43
CA GLY A 612 3.54 0.91 21.25
C GLY A 612 3.68 0.12 19.95
N MET A 613 4.11 0.77 18.86
CA MET A 613 4.25 0.11 17.55
C MET A 613 5.40 -0.89 17.55
N LEU A 614 6.50 -0.57 18.24
CA LEU A 614 7.64 -1.47 18.46
C LEU A 614 7.19 -2.78 19.12
N TYR A 615 6.42 -2.68 20.21
CA TYR A 615 5.91 -3.86 20.89
C TYR A 615 4.92 -4.66 20.01
N PHE A 616 4.06 -3.99 19.24
CA PHE A 616 3.18 -4.68 18.30
C PHE A 616 3.96 -5.49 17.24
N GLN A 617 4.96 -4.88 16.60
CA GLN A 617 5.76 -5.58 15.59
C GLN A 617 6.57 -6.73 16.17
N SER A 618 7.10 -6.55 17.38
CA SER A 618 7.77 -7.63 18.12
C SER A 618 6.83 -8.82 18.36
N ALA A 619 5.56 -8.56 18.71
CA ALA A 619 4.56 -9.60 18.86
C ALA A 619 4.25 -10.32 17.54
N GLU A 620 4.02 -9.57 16.45
CA GLU A 620 3.67 -10.13 15.13
C GLU A 620 4.77 -11.04 14.59
N GLN A 621 6.03 -10.64 14.74
CA GLN A 621 7.15 -11.45 14.29
C GLN A 621 7.37 -12.72 15.10
N GLU A 622 7.21 -12.66 16.42
CA GLU A 622 7.33 -13.85 17.26
C GLU A 622 6.22 -14.86 16.95
N LEU A 623 5.02 -14.38 16.60
CA LEU A 623 3.93 -15.22 16.09
C LEU A 623 4.26 -15.81 14.71
N ASN A 624 4.85 -15.03 13.80
CA ASN A 624 5.26 -15.52 12.47
C ASN A 624 6.39 -16.56 12.54
N ARG A 625 7.16 -16.59 13.62
CA ARG A 625 8.23 -17.56 13.90
C ARG A 625 7.75 -18.78 14.69
N GLU A 626 6.46 -18.86 15.02
CA GLU A 626 5.90 -20.00 15.72
C GLU A 626 5.84 -21.22 14.78
N THR A 627 6.58 -22.28 15.12
CA THR A 627 6.61 -23.54 14.38
C THR A 627 5.76 -24.63 15.03
N GLU A 628 5.32 -24.41 16.27
CA GLU A 628 4.44 -25.30 17.00
C GLU A 628 2.97 -25.12 16.56
N PRO A 629 2.09 -26.13 16.71
CA PRO A 629 0.67 -25.97 16.43
C PRO A 629 0.07 -24.80 17.22
N ALA A 630 -0.79 -24.01 16.56
CA ALA A 630 -1.45 -22.88 17.20
C ALA A 630 -2.18 -23.31 18.48
N THR A 631 -2.13 -22.47 19.52
CA THR A 631 -2.76 -22.72 20.81
C THR A 631 -3.77 -21.64 21.18
N LEU A 632 -4.43 -21.79 22.35
CA LEU A 632 -5.19 -20.69 22.95
C LEU A 632 -4.34 -19.43 23.06
N THR A 633 -3.08 -19.55 23.49
CA THR A 633 -2.19 -18.40 23.67
C THR A 633 -1.83 -17.75 22.33
N SER A 634 -1.60 -18.52 21.27
CA SER A 634 -1.39 -18.00 19.91
C SER A 634 -2.59 -17.15 19.46
N VAL A 635 -3.81 -17.67 19.65
CA VAL A 635 -5.05 -16.94 19.32
C VAL A 635 -5.23 -15.70 20.19
N GLN A 636 -4.92 -15.76 21.49
CA GLN A 636 -4.99 -14.61 22.38
C GLN A 636 -4.01 -13.50 21.95
N ALA A 637 -2.81 -13.85 21.52
CA ALA A 637 -1.83 -12.90 21.00
C ALA A 637 -2.28 -12.27 19.68
N LEU A 638 -2.73 -13.09 18.71
CA LEU A 638 -3.29 -12.60 17.44
C LEU A 638 -4.50 -11.69 17.63
N LEU A 639 -5.40 -12.05 18.56
CA LEU A 639 -6.55 -11.21 18.92
C LEU A 639 -6.10 -9.89 19.57
N GLY A 640 -5.06 -9.92 20.40
CA GLY A 640 -4.39 -8.73 20.94
C GLY A 640 -3.82 -7.81 19.86
N CYS A 641 -3.18 -8.39 18.83
CA CYS A 641 -2.71 -7.68 17.64
C CYS A 641 -3.87 -7.02 16.87
N CYS A 642 -4.99 -7.73 16.64
CA CYS A 642 -6.19 -7.14 16.03
C CYS A 642 -6.70 -5.93 16.81
N PHE A 643 -6.81 -6.04 18.14
CA PHE A 643 -7.26 -4.92 18.97
C PHE A 643 -6.31 -3.73 18.92
N TYR A 644 -5.00 -3.95 18.89
CA TYR A 644 -4.03 -2.88 18.75
C TYR A 644 -4.11 -2.19 17.37
N ILE A 645 -4.10 -2.96 16.28
CA ILE A 645 -4.02 -2.36 14.93
C ILE A 645 -5.29 -1.57 14.56
N MET A 646 -6.45 -1.92 15.15
CA MET A 646 -7.67 -1.11 15.03
C MET A 646 -7.53 0.29 15.63
N THR A 647 -6.75 0.46 16.70
CA THR A 647 -6.50 1.80 17.26
C THR A 647 -5.57 2.63 16.36
N GLN A 648 -4.85 1.98 15.45
CA GLN A 648 -3.99 2.59 14.44
C GLN A 648 -4.70 2.80 13.09
N SER A 649 -6.03 2.63 13.03
CA SER A 649 -6.83 2.92 11.83
C SER A 649 -6.57 2.01 10.64
N ARG A 650 -5.99 0.83 10.89
CA ARG A 650 -5.62 -0.14 9.87
C ARG A 650 -6.64 -1.25 9.80
N LEU A 651 -7.80 -0.87 9.29
CA LEU A 651 -8.97 -1.75 9.30
C LEU A 651 -8.76 -2.93 8.35
N ASN A 652 -8.07 -2.75 7.21
CA ASN A 652 -7.84 -3.82 6.23
C ASN A 652 -6.82 -4.87 6.72
N HIS A 653 -5.76 -4.42 7.40
CA HIS A 653 -4.79 -5.27 8.08
C HIS A 653 -5.49 -6.01 9.23
N CYS A 654 -6.32 -5.32 10.03
CA CYS A 654 -7.11 -5.96 11.08
C CYS A 654 -8.02 -7.06 10.49
N TRP A 655 -8.73 -6.77 9.40
CA TRP A 655 -9.60 -7.74 8.73
C TRP A 655 -8.83 -8.98 8.26
N SER A 656 -7.68 -8.78 7.62
CA SER A 656 -6.85 -9.87 7.10
C SER A 656 -6.29 -10.74 8.24
N LEU A 657 -5.73 -10.09 9.27
CA LEU A 657 -5.23 -10.76 10.46
C LEU A 657 -6.35 -11.51 11.19
N PHE A 658 -7.53 -10.89 11.34
CA PHE A 658 -8.68 -11.50 11.98
C PHE A 658 -9.25 -12.66 11.16
N GLY A 659 -9.12 -12.65 9.83
CA GLY A 659 -9.42 -13.79 8.96
C GLY A 659 -8.59 -15.02 9.32
N THR A 660 -7.31 -14.85 9.64
CA THR A 660 -6.45 -15.93 10.16
C THR A 660 -6.84 -16.30 11.59
N THR A 661 -7.03 -15.32 12.48
CA THR A 661 -7.41 -15.53 13.88
C THR A 661 -8.72 -16.32 14.02
N SER A 662 -9.74 -15.96 13.25
CA SER A 662 -11.06 -16.61 13.27
C SER A 662 -11.00 -18.06 12.81
N ARG A 663 -10.21 -18.37 11.76
CA ARG A 663 -9.96 -19.75 11.33
C ARG A 663 -9.26 -20.56 12.42
N LEU A 664 -8.29 -19.98 13.13
CA LEU A 664 -7.62 -20.65 14.25
C LEU A 664 -8.56 -20.87 15.45
N VAL A 665 -9.44 -19.91 15.77
CA VAL A 665 -10.50 -20.06 16.78
C VAL A 665 -11.40 -21.25 16.45
N LEU A 666 -11.78 -21.40 15.18
CA LEU A 666 -12.59 -22.53 14.70
C LEU A 666 -11.81 -23.85 14.72
N ALA A 667 -10.58 -23.86 14.20
CA ALA A 667 -9.71 -25.03 14.17
C ALA A 667 -9.42 -25.57 15.59
N LEU A 668 -9.25 -24.68 16.56
CA LEU A 668 -9.08 -25.00 17.98
C LEU A 668 -10.40 -25.25 18.71
N GLY A 669 -11.51 -25.44 17.99
CA GLY A 669 -12.79 -25.85 18.54
C GLY A 669 -13.36 -24.91 19.60
N MET A 670 -12.91 -23.66 19.70
CA MET A 670 -13.29 -22.76 20.79
C MET A 670 -14.76 -22.30 20.72
N HIS A 671 -15.40 -22.49 19.57
CA HIS A 671 -16.83 -22.29 19.36
C HIS A 671 -17.70 -23.41 19.94
N ARG A 672 -17.07 -24.50 20.43
CA ARG A 672 -17.77 -25.70 20.91
C ARG A 672 -17.79 -25.81 22.43
N LYS A 673 -18.91 -26.27 23.00
CA LYS A 673 -19.06 -26.58 24.43
C LYS A 673 -18.26 -27.81 24.85
N LYS A 674 -18.28 -28.86 24.03
CA LYS A 674 -17.49 -30.09 24.26
C LYS A 674 -16.31 -30.13 23.30
N PHE A 675 -15.11 -30.05 23.86
CA PHE A 675 -13.87 -30.12 23.11
C PHE A 675 -13.37 -31.58 23.08
N ASN A 676 -13.39 -32.22 21.90
CA ASN A 676 -12.80 -33.54 21.65
C ASN A 676 -12.03 -33.46 20.33
N LEU A 677 -10.74 -33.17 20.40
CA LEU A 677 -9.80 -33.34 19.29
C LEU A 677 -8.80 -34.44 19.71
N ASP A 678 -8.78 -35.52 18.93
CA ASP A 678 -7.72 -36.55 18.87
C ASP A 678 -7.25 -37.19 20.18
N GLY A 679 -8.17 -37.78 20.95
CA GLY A 679 -7.80 -38.72 22.03
C GLY A 679 -7.14 -38.10 23.26
N ILE A 680 -6.98 -36.78 23.29
CA ILE A 680 -6.64 -35.98 24.47
C ILE A 680 -7.96 -35.34 24.96
N GLY A 681 -8.89 -36.19 25.40
CA GLY A 681 -10.11 -35.71 26.04
C GLY A 681 -9.77 -34.99 27.33
N ASP A 682 -10.32 -33.79 27.55
CA ASP A 682 -10.46 -33.10 28.86
C ASP A 682 -9.28 -33.22 29.85
N SER A 683 -8.04 -33.29 29.35
CA SER A 683 -6.92 -33.79 30.15
C SER A 683 -6.15 -32.70 30.90
N THR A 684 -6.51 -31.41 30.78
CA THR A 684 -5.84 -30.38 31.57
C THR A 684 -6.48 -30.16 32.93
N GLY A 685 -7.77 -30.48 33.13
CA GLY A 685 -8.48 -30.18 34.39
C GLY A 685 -8.38 -28.71 34.83
N CYS A 686 -7.90 -27.83 33.95
CA CYS A 686 -7.44 -26.49 34.27
C CYS A 686 -8.59 -25.51 34.02
N LEU A 687 -9.21 -25.07 35.11
CA LEU A 687 -10.35 -24.16 35.07
C LEU A 687 -9.97 -22.81 34.42
N ILE A 688 -8.74 -22.34 34.62
CA ILE A 688 -8.24 -21.11 34.00
C ILE A 688 -8.24 -21.23 32.48
N GLU A 689 -7.72 -22.33 31.93
CA GLU A 689 -7.67 -22.53 30.47
C GLU A 689 -9.07 -22.65 29.88
N SER A 690 -9.95 -23.42 30.54
CA SER A 690 -11.35 -23.57 30.14
C SER A 690 -12.06 -22.22 30.05
N GLU A 691 -11.94 -21.38 31.08
CA GLU A 691 -12.56 -20.06 31.09
C GLU A 691 -11.90 -19.09 30.10
N CYS A 692 -10.57 -19.14 29.93
CA CYS A 692 -9.89 -18.33 28.91
C CYS A 692 -10.38 -18.67 27.49
N ARG A 693 -10.59 -19.94 27.15
CA ARG A 693 -11.14 -20.34 25.84
C ARG A 693 -12.51 -19.71 25.59
N LYS A 694 -13.42 -19.77 26.57
CA LYS A 694 -14.73 -19.12 26.49
C LYS A 694 -14.59 -17.61 26.28
N ARG A 695 -13.78 -16.96 27.12
CA ARG A 695 -13.59 -15.50 27.07
C ARG A 695 -12.96 -15.05 25.74
N THR A 696 -11.95 -15.76 25.24
CA THR A 696 -11.31 -15.50 23.94
C THR A 696 -12.28 -15.66 22.79
N PHE A 697 -13.05 -16.76 22.76
CA PHE A 697 -14.07 -16.98 21.74
C PHE A 697 -15.08 -15.83 21.71
N TRP A 698 -15.66 -15.44 22.85
CA TRP A 698 -16.68 -14.39 22.87
C TRP A 698 -16.13 -12.99 22.60
N CYS A 699 -14.87 -12.72 22.91
CA CYS A 699 -14.21 -11.47 22.49
C CYS A 699 -13.98 -11.44 20.97
N ALA A 700 -13.51 -12.54 20.39
CA ALA A 700 -13.39 -12.67 18.93
C ALA A 700 -14.76 -12.57 18.24
N TYR A 701 -15.79 -13.19 18.82
CA TYR A 701 -17.18 -13.10 18.36
C TYR A 701 -17.64 -11.65 18.28
N ASN A 702 -17.42 -10.84 19.32
CA ASN A 702 -17.78 -9.43 19.30
C ASN A 702 -17.03 -8.67 18.20
N LEU A 703 -15.72 -8.90 18.06
CA LEU A 703 -14.91 -8.24 17.05
C LEU A 703 -15.39 -8.55 15.62
N ASP A 704 -15.72 -9.80 15.34
CA ASP A 704 -16.28 -10.24 14.05
C ASP A 704 -17.52 -9.43 13.65
N ARG A 705 -18.46 -9.17 14.58
CA ARG A 705 -19.70 -8.44 14.28
C ARG A 705 -19.43 -6.97 14.00
N TYR A 706 -18.47 -6.37 14.71
CA TYR A 706 -18.11 -4.98 14.46
C TYR A 706 -17.36 -4.82 13.15
N LEU A 707 -16.38 -5.68 12.85
CA LEU A 707 -15.70 -5.66 11.56
C LEU A 707 -16.71 -5.88 10.41
N SER A 708 -17.63 -6.84 10.56
CA SER A 708 -18.71 -7.09 9.60
C SER A 708 -19.60 -5.85 9.40
N ALA A 709 -19.98 -5.16 10.47
CA ALA A 709 -20.79 -3.94 10.41
C ALA A 709 -20.03 -2.77 9.75
N ILE A 710 -18.73 -2.63 10.02
CA ILE A 710 -17.87 -1.59 9.44
C ILE A 710 -17.68 -1.81 7.93
N PHE A 711 -17.38 -3.04 7.53
CA PHE A 711 -17.07 -3.39 6.14
C PHE A 711 -18.27 -3.79 5.29
N GLY A 712 -19.47 -3.91 5.86
CA GLY A 712 -20.64 -4.48 5.18
C GLY A 712 -20.44 -5.93 4.72
N ARG A 713 -19.54 -6.67 5.38
CA ARG A 713 -19.17 -8.05 5.01
C ARG A 713 -19.90 -9.08 5.88
N PRO A 714 -20.11 -10.32 5.39
CA PRO A 714 -20.64 -11.39 6.23
C PRO A 714 -19.76 -11.71 7.44
N CYS A 715 -20.38 -12.07 8.56
CA CYS A 715 -19.67 -12.53 9.76
C CYS A 715 -18.95 -13.86 9.50
N ALA A 716 -17.73 -13.99 10.06
CA ALA A 716 -16.94 -15.22 9.99
C ALA A 716 -17.53 -16.34 10.85
N PHE A 717 -18.11 -16.01 12.01
CA PHE A 717 -18.76 -16.99 12.88
C PHE A 717 -20.27 -16.98 12.68
N HIS A 718 -20.86 -18.13 12.31
CA HIS A 718 -22.31 -18.25 12.22
C HIS A 718 -22.90 -18.73 13.55
N ASP A 719 -24.02 -18.12 13.96
CA ASP A 719 -24.70 -18.43 15.21
C ASP A 719 -25.15 -19.90 15.32
N ASP A 720 -25.42 -20.56 14.18
CA ASP A 720 -25.85 -21.95 14.11
C ASP A 720 -24.71 -22.94 14.34
N ASP A 721 -23.45 -22.50 14.19
CA ASP A 721 -22.26 -23.31 14.41
C ASP A 721 -21.74 -23.20 15.85
N ILE A 722 -22.42 -22.46 16.74
CA ILE A 722 -21.90 -22.10 18.07
C ILE A 722 -22.77 -22.72 19.17
N ASP A 723 -22.20 -23.66 19.93
CA ASP A 723 -22.78 -24.16 21.19
C ASP A 723 -21.95 -23.76 22.44
N GLN A 724 -20.87 -22.97 22.28
CA GLN A 724 -20.03 -22.49 23.39
C GLN A 724 -20.84 -21.76 24.47
N GLU A 725 -20.51 -22.06 25.73
CA GLU A 725 -21.14 -21.42 26.90
C GLU A 725 -20.62 -19.99 27.11
N ALA A 726 -21.43 -19.15 27.73
CA ALA A 726 -21.00 -17.82 28.14
C ALA A 726 -19.92 -17.91 29.25
N PRO A 727 -18.98 -16.94 29.33
CA PRO A 727 -17.98 -16.92 30.39
C PRO A 727 -18.60 -16.89 31.78
N ALA A 728 -17.97 -17.56 32.75
CA ALA A 728 -18.47 -17.57 34.12
C ALA A 728 -18.28 -16.20 34.79
N LEU A 729 -19.20 -15.86 35.71
CA LEU A 729 -19.13 -14.68 36.57
C LEU A 729 -18.09 -14.86 37.69
N ILE A 730 -16.82 -14.97 37.31
CA ILE A 730 -15.69 -15.23 38.21
C ILE A 730 -14.63 -14.15 37.95
N GLU A 731 -14.22 -13.46 39.02
CA GLU A 731 -13.10 -12.51 38.95
C GLU A 731 -11.77 -13.27 38.90
N ASP A 732 -10.76 -12.72 38.21
CA ASP A 732 -9.49 -13.42 37.96
C ASP A 732 -8.82 -13.90 39.26
N HIS A 733 -8.83 -13.09 40.33
CA HIS A 733 -8.23 -13.48 41.60
C HIS A 733 -8.94 -14.67 42.30
N ALA A 734 -10.18 -14.96 41.91
CA ALA A 734 -10.99 -16.05 42.45
C ALA A 734 -10.91 -17.33 41.61
N LEU A 735 -10.22 -17.29 40.46
CA LEU A 735 -10.09 -18.40 39.52
C LEU A 735 -8.73 -19.09 39.67
N GLY A 736 -8.69 -20.20 40.38
CA GLY A 736 -7.52 -21.08 40.44
C GLY A 736 -7.52 -22.12 39.31
N SER A 737 -6.39 -22.79 39.11
CA SER A 737 -6.28 -23.85 38.09
C SER A 737 -7.19 -25.05 38.38
N THR A 738 -7.43 -25.38 39.65
CA THR A 738 -8.22 -26.55 40.07
C THR A 738 -9.42 -26.24 40.96
N SER A 739 -9.55 -25.00 41.44
CA SER A 739 -10.64 -24.57 42.34
C SER A 739 -11.07 -23.13 42.09
N VAL A 740 -12.34 -22.83 42.35
CA VAL A 740 -12.88 -21.47 42.35
C VAL A 740 -13.13 -21.04 43.79
N ASP A 741 -12.62 -19.87 44.19
CA ASP A 741 -12.94 -19.29 45.48
C ASP A 741 -14.36 -18.68 45.47
N VAL A 742 -15.31 -19.42 46.04
CA VAL A 742 -16.73 -19.04 46.09
C VAL A 742 -17.00 -17.93 47.12
N ALA A 743 -16.11 -17.70 48.09
CA ALA A 743 -16.30 -16.70 49.14
C ALA A 743 -16.16 -15.25 48.62
N SER A 744 -15.59 -15.07 47.42
CA SER A 744 -15.30 -13.77 46.80
C SER A 744 -16.42 -13.21 45.91
N ARG A 745 -17.61 -13.85 45.85
CA ARG A 745 -18.71 -13.41 44.97
C ARG A 745 -19.25 -12.04 45.37
N ARG A 746 -18.81 -11.00 44.67
CA ARG A 746 -19.26 -9.61 44.81
C ARG A 746 -20.54 -9.34 44.00
N ALA A 747 -21.39 -8.45 44.50
CA ALA A 747 -22.58 -7.98 43.79
C ALA A 747 -22.26 -7.17 42.53
N MET A 748 -21.11 -6.48 42.50
CA MET A 748 -20.52 -5.86 41.31
C MET A 748 -19.36 -6.75 40.84
N ASN A 749 -19.55 -7.45 39.72
CA ASN A 749 -18.56 -8.35 39.13
C ASN A 749 -18.13 -7.82 37.77
N ILE A 750 -16.81 -7.73 37.54
CA ILE A 750 -16.24 -7.17 36.31
C ILE A 750 -16.63 -7.95 35.03
N MET A 751 -16.96 -9.24 35.12
CA MET A 751 -17.36 -10.05 33.96
C MET A 751 -18.79 -9.78 33.47
N LEU A 752 -19.61 -9.03 34.22
CA LEU A 752 -20.95 -8.62 33.78
C LEU A 752 -20.90 -7.72 32.54
N GLY A 753 -19.89 -6.87 32.41
CA GLY A 753 -19.68 -6.03 31.23
C GLY A 753 -19.47 -6.85 29.94
N PRO A 754 -18.45 -7.74 29.88
CA PRO A 754 -18.25 -8.67 28.77
C PRO A 754 -19.49 -9.48 28.40
N LEU A 755 -20.21 -10.02 29.39
CA LEU A 755 -21.43 -10.81 29.16
C LEU A 755 -22.57 -9.97 28.56
N ALA A 756 -22.80 -8.78 29.08
CA ALA A 756 -23.77 -7.85 28.52
C ALA A 756 -23.40 -7.48 27.08
N HIS A 757 -22.11 -7.24 26.81
CA HIS A 757 -21.63 -6.90 25.48
C HIS A 757 -21.84 -8.05 24.49
N GLN A 758 -21.56 -9.28 24.91
CA GLN A 758 -21.80 -10.49 24.14
C GLN A 758 -23.28 -10.64 23.76
N GLN A 759 -24.20 -10.46 24.72
CA GLN A 759 -25.63 -10.52 24.46
C GLN A 759 -26.05 -9.50 23.39
N LEU A 760 -25.53 -8.27 23.49
CA LEU A 760 -25.77 -7.23 22.51
C LEU A 760 -25.17 -7.58 21.14
N ALA A 761 -23.97 -8.17 21.09
CA ALA A 761 -23.35 -8.62 19.84
C ALA A 761 -24.17 -9.73 19.14
N ARG A 762 -24.92 -10.56 19.89
CA ARG A 762 -25.89 -11.49 19.29
C ARG A 762 -27.08 -10.77 18.68
N ILE A 763 -27.57 -9.70 19.31
CA ILE A 763 -28.59 -8.83 18.71
C ILE A 763 -28.01 -8.18 17.44
N LEU A 764 -26.78 -7.67 17.48
CA LEU A 764 -26.08 -7.10 16.33
C LEU A 764 -25.97 -8.07 15.15
N SER A 765 -25.62 -9.34 15.40
CA SER A 765 -25.62 -10.37 14.36
C SER A 765 -27.00 -10.53 13.69
N ARG A 766 -28.10 -10.50 14.49
CA ARG A 766 -29.47 -10.53 13.95
C ARG A 766 -29.81 -9.26 13.17
N ILE A 767 -29.36 -8.09 13.61
CA ILE A 767 -29.52 -6.82 12.88
C ILE A 767 -28.88 -6.95 11.50
N LEU A 768 -27.60 -7.33 11.43
CA LEU A 768 -26.87 -7.47 10.17
C LEU A 768 -27.53 -8.51 9.24
N ARG A 769 -27.96 -9.65 9.78
CA ARG A 769 -28.59 -10.71 8.98
C ARG A 769 -29.99 -10.35 8.49
N GLN A 770 -30.83 -9.75 9.34
CA GLN A 770 -32.26 -9.54 9.05
C GLN A 770 -32.53 -8.22 8.34
N LEU A 771 -31.81 -7.14 8.66
CA LEU A 771 -32.03 -5.82 8.06
C LEU A 771 -31.06 -5.50 6.90
N TYR A 772 -29.88 -6.12 6.92
CA TYR A 772 -28.79 -5.88 5.96
C TYR A 772 -28.42 -7.14 5.16
N GLY A 773 -29.21 -8.21 5.24
CA GLY A 773 -29.04 -9.42 4.44
C GLY A 773 -29.48 -9.21 2.99
N ILE A 774 -28.98 -10.04 2.07
CA ILE A 774 -29.22 -9.93 0.61
C ILE A 774 -30.71 -9.99 0.23
N SER A 775 -31.55 -10.57 1.10
CA SER A 775 -32.98 -10.66 0.85
C SER A 775 -33.68 -9.32 1.10
N SER A 776 -34.40 -8.82 0.10
CA SER A 776 -35.24 -7.63 0.23
C SER A 776 -36.42 -7.88 1.15
N LEU A 777 -36.58 -7.06 2.18
CA LEU A 777 -37.79 -7.01 2.99
C LEU A 777 -38.78 -5.98 2.41
N ASP A 778 -40.07 -6.31 2.43
CA ASP A 778 -41.09 -5.30 2.20
C ASP A 778 -41.11 -4.26 3.35
N VAL A 779 -41.74 -3.10 3.14
CA VAL A 779 -41.76 -2.00 4.12
C VAL A 779 -42.42 -2.42 5.44
N THR A 780 -43.46 -3.25 5.40
CA THR A 780 -44.21 -3.69 6.58
C THR A 780 -43.40 -4.69 7.39
N GLU A 781 -42.79 -5.67 6.73
CA GLU A 781 -41.91 -6.68 7.31
C GLU A 781 -40.65 -6.03 7.88
N ARG A 782 -40.09 -5.03 7.17
CA ARG A 782 -38.97 -4.22 7.64
C ARG A 782 -39.32 -3.45 8.91
N HIS A 783 -40.45 -2.72 8.94
CA HIS A 783 -40.92 -2.03 10.14
C HIS A 783 -41.19 -3.00 11.30
N GLY A 784 -41.80 -4.16 11.03
CA GLY A 784 -42.02 -5.20 12.03
C GLY A 784 -40.71 -5.74 12.61
N THR A 785 -39.71 -5.96 11.75
CA THR A 785 -38.36 -6.39 12.13
C THR A 785 -37.65 -5.33 12.96
N MET A 786 -37.72 -4.06 12.55
CA MET A 786 -37.16 -2.92 13.31
C MET A 786 -37.78 -2.81 14.71
N ALA A 787 -39.10 -2.92 14.81
CA ALA A 787 -39.80 -2.86 16.10
C ALA A 787 -39.40 -4.00 17.03
N ARG A 788 -39.30 -5.23 16.50
CA ARG A 788 -38.86 -6.41 17.27
C ARG A 788 -37.43 -6.25 17.76
N LEU A 789 -36.48 -5.92 16.87
CA LEU A 789 -35.07 -5.75 17.23
C LEU A 789 -34.87 -4.57 18.20
N GLY A 790 -35.60 -3.47 18.04
CA GLY A 790 -35.60 -2.36 18.97
C GLY A 790 -36.09 -2.74 20.37
N ALA A 791 -37.16 -3.55 20.45
CA ALA A 791 -37.66 -4.08 21.72
C ALA A 791 -36.68 -5.06 22.37
N GLU A 792 -35.94 -5.86 21.59
CA GLU A 792 -34.85 -6.72 22.11
C GLU A 792 -33.74 -5.91 22.78
N ILE A 793 -33.31 -4.79 22.16
CA ILE A 793 -32.31 -3.90 22.77
C ILE A 793 -32.84 -3.28 24.06
N GLN A 794 -34.09 -2.82 24.07
CA GLN A 794 -34.68 -2.25 25.30
C GLN A 794 -34.75 -3.30 26.41
N THR A 795 -35.21 -4.50 26.08
CA THR A 795 -35.28 -5.63 27.02
C THR A 795 -33.90 -5.96 27.59
N TRP A 796 -32.88 -6.01 26.73
CA TRP A 796 -31.49 -6.20 27.14
C TRP A 796 -31.02 -5.08 28.10
N ARG A 797 -31.33 -3.82 27.78
CA ARG A 797 -30.97 -2.64 28.61
C ARG A 797 -31.65 -2.67 29.98
N ASP A 798 -32.92 -3.08 30.03
CA ASP A 798 -33.70 -3.20 31.27
C ASP A 798 -33.14 -4.30 32.18
N GLN A 799 -32.62 -5.39 31.59
CA GLN A 799 -31.98 -6.50 32.29
C GLN A 799 -30.57 -6.19 32.80
N LEU A 800 -29.95 -5.09 32.36
CA LEU A 800 -28.62 -4.71 32.84
C LEU A 800 -28.63 -4.44 34.35
N PRO A 801 -27.58 -4.88 35.08
CA PRO A 801 -27.32 -4.45 36.45
C PRO A 801 -27.35 -2.93 36.57
N ALA A 802 -27.79 -2.40 37.71
CA ALA A 802 -27.99 -0.97 37.90
C ALA A 802 -26.73 -0.13 37.58
N PHE A 803 -25.54 -0.63 37.93
CA PHE A 803 -24.27 0.06 37.68
C PHE A 803 -23.78 0.01 36.21
N LEU A 804 -24.42 -0.78 35.35
CA LEU A 804 -24.13 -0.82 33.90
C LEU A 804 -25.22 -0.10 33.08
N ASN A 805 -26.26 0.40 33.74
CA ASN A 805 -27.35 1.11 33.09
C ASN A 805 -27.35 2.58 33.55
N PRO A 806 -26.97 3.53 32.68
CA PRO A 806 -26.89 4.94 33.04
C PRO A 806 -28.25 5.55 33.40
N ASP A 807 -29.36 4.93 33.01
CA ASP A 807 -30.71 5.40 33.33
C ASP A 807 -31.07 5.08 34.80
N LYS A 808 -30.39 4.09 35.41
CA LYS A 808 -30.59 3.66 36.80
C LYS A 808 -29.59 4.30 37.75
N VAL A 809 -28.32 4.40 37.33
CA VAL A 809 -27.24 4.97 38.13
C VAL A 809 -26.37 5.86 37.26
N ASP A 810 -26.14 7.08 37.73
CA ASP A 810 -25.20 8.00 37.09
C ASP A 810 -23.81 7.38 37.05
N SER A 811 -23.25 7.18 35.85
CA SER A 811 -21.94 6.56 35.68
C SER A 811 -20.80 7.33 36.37
N ARG A 812 -20.99 8.63 36.67
CA ARG A 812 -20.00 9.50 37.35
C ARG A 812 -19.61 9.05 38.75
N ILE A 813 -20.51 8.36 39.44
CA ILE A 813 -20.27 7.93 40.83
C ILE A 813 -19.67 6.52 40.90
N LEU A 814 -19.46 5.87 39.75
CA LEU A 814 -18.90 4.52 39.67
C LEU A 814 -17.37 4.55 39.70
N GLN A 815 -16.76 3.43 40.10
CA GLN A 815 -15.33 3.25 39.90
C GLN A 815 -14.99 3.27 38.39
N PRO A 816 -13.80 3.75 37.98
CA PRO A 816 -13.48 4.00 36.57
C PRO A 816 -13.71 2.81 35.63
N ILE A 817 -13.42 1.59 36.06
CA ILE A 817 -13.63 0.38 35.25
C ILE A 817 -15.11 0.12 34.94
N TYR A 818 -16.00 0.29 35.92
CA TYR A 818 -17.44 0.09 35.76
C TYR A 818 -18.09 1.24 34.98
N GLN A 819 -17.61 2.46 35.21
CA GLN A 819 -17.97 3.62 34.39
C GLN A 819 -17.65 3.36 32.91
N ARG A 820 -16.46 2.82 32.59
CA ARG A 820 -16.07 2.45 31.22
C ARG A 820 -16.94 1.36 30.63
N GLN A 821 -17.27 0.33 31.41
CA GLN A 821 -18.18 -0.72 30.96
C GLN A 821 -19.56 -0.14 30.63
N SER A 822 -20.12 0.67 31.52
CA SER A 822 -21.40 1.36 31.31
C SER A 822 -21.37 2.22 30.03
N ASN A 823 -20.33 3.03 29.85
CA ASN A 823 -20.18 3.89 28.67
C ASN A 823 -20.04 3.06 27.39
N THR A 824 -19.18 2.04 27.38
CA THR A 824 -18.95 1.17 26.21
C THR A 824 -20.24 0.45 25.78
N LEU A 825 -20.99 -0.08 26.75
CA LEU A 825 -22.27 -0.76 26.49
C LEU A 825 -23.33 0.21 25.99
N SER A 826 -23.36 1.43 26.52
CA SER A 826 -24.31 2.47 26.11
C SER A 826 -24.03 2.93 24.67
N LEU A 827 -22.76 3.15 24.32
CA LEU A 827 -22.37 3.47 22.95
C LEU A 827 -22.70 2.30 22.00
N ALA A 828 -22.38 1.06 22.38
CA ALA A 828 -22.71 -0.15 21.60
C ALA A 828 -24.21 -0.28 21.32
N ALA A 829 -25.04 -0.01 22.34
CA ALA A 829 -26.49 -0.04 22.21
C ALA A 829 -27.00 1.07 21.29
N GLY A 830 -26.47 2.28 21.43
CA GLY A 830 -26.75 3.40 20.53
C GLY A 830 -26.40 3.07 19.07
N HIS A 831 -25.24 2.46 18.84
CA HIS A 831 -24.85 1.99 17.50
C HIS A 831 -25.84 0.96 16.94
N CYS A 832 -26.26 -0.03 17.72
CA CYS A 832 -27.27 -1.00 17.28
C CYS A 832 -28.62 -0.35 16.95
N LEU A 833 -29.07 0.62 17.76
CA LEU A 833 -30.31 1.36 17.50
C LEU A 833 -30.21 2.20 16.22
N MET A 834 -29.08 2.88 16.00
CA MET A 834 -28.82 3.59 14.74
C MET A 834 -28.86 2.61 13.56
N LEU A 835 -28.19 1.47 13.64
CA LEU A 835 -28.25 0.44 12.59
C LEU A 835 -29.69 -0.05 12.33
N ILE A 836 -30.53 -0.20 13.35
CA ILE A 836 -31.92 -0.64 13.15
C ILE A 836 -32.73 0.40 12.38
N TYR A 837 -32.66 1.67 12.80
CA TYR A 837 -33.61 2.67 12.35
C TYR A 837 -33.11 3.56 11.21
N ARG A 838 -31.79 3.66 11.01
CA ARG A 838 -31.19 4.49 9.95
C ARG A 838 -31.68 4.20 8.54
N PRO A 839 -32.08 2.97 8.13
CA PRO A 839 -32.65 2.76 6.79
C PRO A 839 -33.91 3.59 6.52
N CYS A 840 -34.65 4.01 7.56
CA CYS A 840 -35.79 4.93 7.41
C CYS A 840 -35.36 6.39 7.18
N LEU A 841 -34.14 6.75 7.58
CA LEU A 841 -33.56 8.07 7.38
C LEU A 841 -32.80 8.18 6.06
N PHE A 842 -32.13 7.12 5.58
CA PHE A 842 -31.30 7.15 4.37
C PHE A 842 -32.04 6.72 3.09
N ASN A 843 -32.97 5.77 3.15
CA ASN A 843 -33.64 5.30 1.92
C ASN A 843 -34.75 6.25 1.46
N ASP A 844 -34.81 6.48 0.15
CA ASP A 844 -35.82 7.31 -0.51
C ASP A 844 -37.14 6.54 -0.66
N TYR A 845 -37.91 6.47 0.43
CA TYR A 845 -39.29 5.99 0.36
C TYR A 845 -40.18 7.05 -0.27
N THR A 846 -40.00 7.31 -1.56
CA THR A 846 -40.75 8.31 -2.35
C THR A 846 -42.26 8.08 -2.37
N LYS A 847 -42.73 6.90 -1.93
CA LYS A 847 -44.16 6.58 -1.73
C LYS A 847 -44.62 6.49 -0.27
N SER A 848 -43.72 6.46 0.72
CA SER A 848 -44.07 6.29 2.16
C SER A 848 -43.40 7.28 3.12
N SER A 849 -42.73 8.34 2.64
CA SER A 849 -42.14 9.41 3.47
C SER A 849 -43.18 10.16 4.35
N HIS A 850 -44.48 9.95 4.08
CA HIS A 850 -45.59 10.46 4.89
C HIS A 850 -46.18 9.43 5.88
N ASP A 851 -45.69 8.18 5.90
CA ASP A 851 -46.16 7.17 6.85
C ASP A 851 -45.72 7.51 8.29
N LYS A 852 -46.65 7.34 9.24
CA LYS A 852 -46.43 7.62 10.67
C LYS A 852 -45.37 6.68 11.25
N GLY A 853 -45.28 5.44 10.76
CA GLY A 853 -44.29 4.45 11.19
C GLY A 853 -42.86 4.86 10.82
N THR A 854 -42.65 5.32 9.59
CA THR A 854 -41.34 5.81 9.12
C THR A 854 -40.88 7.03 9.93
N LYS A 855 -41.76 8.00 10.19
CA LYS A 855 -41.42 9.20 11.01
C LYS A 855 -41.01 8.83 12.44
N GLU A 856 -41.71 7.89 13.05
CA GLU A 856 -41.37 7.39 14.40
C GLU A 856 -40.01 6.67 14.42
N ASN A 857 -39.70 5.86 13.39
CA ASN A 857 -38.40 5.21 13.28
C ASN A 857 -37.26 6.23 13.04
N VAL A 858 -37.48 7.24 12.21
CA VAL A 858 -36.51 8.34 12.03
C VAL A 858 -36.23 9.03 13.37
N LYS A 859 -37.28 9.35 14.13
CA LYS A 859 -37.12 9.94 15.47
C LYS A 859 -36.27 9.06 16.38
N ARG A 860 -36.54 7.75 16.44
CA ARG A 860 -35.74 6.80 17.24
C ARG A 860 -34.28 6.72 16.80
N CYS A 861 -34.01 6.84 15.50
CA CYS A 861 -32.65 6.89 14.97
C CYS A 861 -31.90 8.15 15.48
N VAL A 862 -32.56 9.30 15.41
CA VAL A 862 -32.01 10.59 15.84
C VAL A 862 -31.82 10.63 17.37
N ASP A 863 -32.79 10.13 18.14
CA ASP A 863 -32.69 10.02 19.59
C ASP A 863 -31.49 9.14 20.00
N ALA A 864 -31.25 8.04 19.27
CA ALA A 864 -30.08 7.19 19.49
C ALA A 864 -28.76 7.91 19.16
N ALA A 865 -28.70 8.68 18.08
CA ALA A 865 -27.53 9.47 17.71
C ALA A 865 -27.23 10.58 18.73
N LEU A 866 -28.26 11.30 19.19
CA LEU A 866 -28.13 12.29 20.28
C LEU A 866 -27.61 11.67 21.57
N SER A 867 -28.11 10.47 21.92
CA SER A 867 -27.63 9.74 23.09
C SER A 867 -26.15 9.41 22.98
N VAL A 868 -25.69 8.94 21.81
CA VAL A 868 -24.26 8.65 21.55
C VAL A 868 -23.41 9.91 21.69
N VAL A 869 -23.79 11.01 21.04
CA VAL A 869 -23.07 12.30 21.14
C VAL A 869 -22.98 12.78 22.59
N THR A 870 -24.07 12.70 23.35
CA THR A 870 -24.11 13.11 24.75
C THR A 870 -23.15 12.27 25.63
N ILE A 871 -23.05 10.97 25.35
CA ILE A 871 -22.10 10.09 26.06
C ILE A 871 -20.65 10.48 25.73
N ILE A 872 -20.37 10.83 24.47
CA ILE A 872 -19.03 11.28 24.05
C ILE A 872 -18.65 12.58 24.74
N ASP A 873 -19.54 13.57 24.77
CA ASP A 873 -19.34 14.85 25.47
C ASP A 873 -18.94 14.60 26.92
N TYR A 874 -19.72 13.77 27.61
CA TYR A 874 -19.47 13.37 28.99
C TYR A 874 -18.12 12.65 29.18
N MET A 875 -17.78 11.74 28.27
CA MET A 875 -16.51 11.01 28.34
C MET A 875 -15.30 11.95 28.16
N VAL A 876 -15.41 12.98 27.32
CA VAL A 876 -14.38 14.00 27.15
C VAL A 876 -14.26 14.88 28.40
N GLU A 877 -15.37 15.39 28.92
CA GLU A 877 -15.41 16.19 30.16
C GLU A 877 -14.78 15.45 31.34
N SER A 878 -15.06 14.15 31.45
CA SER A 878 -14.55 13.29 32.52
C SER A 878 -13.12 12.77 32.27
N LYS A 879 -12.47 13.19 31.19
CA LYS A 879 -11.15 12.70 30.73
C LYS A 879 -11.09 11.16 30.65
N GLN A 880 -12.20 10.55 30.23
CA GLN A 880 -12.35 9.10 30.07
C GLN A 880 -12.26 8.65 28.61
N LEU A 881 -12.22 9.56 27.65
CA LEU A 881 -12.01 9.25 26.23
C LEU A 881 -10.52 9.32 25.89
N TYR A 882 -9.97 8.21 25.41
CA TYR A 882 -8.56 8.07 25.05
C TYR A 882 -8.44 7.76 23.56
N PRO A 883 -7.38 8.20 22.87
CA PRO A 883 -7.15 7.89 21.47
C PRO A 883 -7.17 6.38 21.15
N SER A 884 -6.75 5.56 22.11
CA SER A 884 -6.69 4.09 22.02
C SER A 884 -8.04 3.37 22.09
N LEU A 885 -9.14 4.07 22.36
CA LEU A 885 -10.48 3.49 22.35
C LEU A 885 -11.06 3.54 20.94
N TRP A 886 -10.59 2.68 20.03
CA TRP A 886 -10.97 2.66 18.60
C TRP A 886 -12.49 2.70 18.35
N PHE A 887 -13.26 2.12 19.28
CA PHE A 887 -14.70 1.92 19.16
C PHE A 887 -15.51 3.23 19.29
N ALA A 888 -15.11 4.13 20.19
CA ALA A 888 -15.88 5.34 20.47
C ALA A 888 -15.85 6.37 19.32
N PRO A 889 -14.71 6.69 18.68
CA PRO A 889 -14.66 7.58 17.53
C PRO A 889 -15.51 7.09 16.34
N TYR A 890 -15.52 5.78 16.09
CA TYR A 890 -16.34 5.18 15.03
C TYR A 890 -17.85 5.37 15.28
N GLN A 891 -18.29 5.15 16.52
CA GLN A 891 -19.71 5.29 16.88
C GLN A 891 -20.15 6.74 16.88
N ALA A 892 -19.27 7.63 17.34
CA ALA A 892 -19.50 9.06 17.32
C ALA A 892 -19.61 9.59 15.89
N PHE A 893 -18.75 9.11 14.98
CA PHE A 893 -18.88 9.35 13.54
C PHE A 893 -20.25 8.91 12.99
N CYS A 894 -20.68 7.68 13.28
CA CYS A 894 -22.00 7.20 12.84
C CYS A 894 -23.15 8.10 13.35
N ALA A 895 -23.05 8.58 14.59
CA ALA A 895 -24.04 9.49 15.17
C ALA A 895 -24.04 10.87 14.52
N VAL A 896 -22.85 11.46 14.31
CA VAL A 896 -22.70 12.76 13.63
C VAL A 896 -23.29 12.72 12.23
N VAL A 897 -23.02 11.65 11.47
CA VAL A 897 -23.59 11.49 10.12
C VAL A 897 -25.11 11.40 10.16
N VAL A 898 -25.70 10.62 11.08
CA VAL A 898 -27.16 10.57 11.26
C VAL A 898 -27.75 11.96 11.54
N LEU A 899 -27.12 12.77 12.40
CA LEU A 899 -27.60 14.10 12.77
C LEU A 899 -27.46 15.11 11.62
N TYR A 900 -26.36 15.06 10.86
CA TYR A 900 -26.19 15.89 9.67
C TYR A 900 -27.19 15.52 8.57
N THR A 901 -27.38 14.23 8.26
CA THR A 901 -28.40 13.79 7.29
C THR A 901 -29.81 14.19 7.72
N TYR A 902 -30.15 14.08 9.01
CA TYR A 902 -31.43 14.55 9.52
C TYR A 902 -31.61 16.05 9.30
N THR A 903 -30.57 16.84 9.55
CA THR A 903 -30.56 18.29 9.32
C THR A 903 -30.78 18.61 7.85
N ILE A 904 -30.03 17.98 6.94
CA ILE A 904 -30.17 18.15 5.49
C ILE A 904 -31.62 17.89 5.04
N ARG A 905 -32.25 16.81 5.53
CA ARG A 905 -33.62 16.46 5.11
C ARG A 905 -34.70 17.36 5.71
N ASN A 906 -34.49 17.91 6.89
CA ASN A 906 -35.55 18.58 7.67
C ASN A 906 -35.34 20.09 7.87
N HIS A 907 -34.26 20.70 7.34
CA HIS A 907 -33.99 22.14 7.51
C HIS A 907 -35.10 23.06 6.99
N LYS A 908 -35.92 22.58 6.04
CA LYS A 908 -37.06 23.31 5.46
C LYS A 908 -38.32 23.23 6.32
N ASP A 909 -38.38 22.35 7.30
CA ASP A 909 -39.51 22.22 8.23
C ASP A 909 -39.29 23.09 9.47
N ASN A 910 -40.07 24.17 9.59
CA ASN A 910 -40.01 25.10 10.72
C ASN A 910 -40.41 24.47 12.08
N GLN A 911 -41.06 23.30 12.08
CA GLN A 911 -41.42 22.59 13.30
C GLN A 911 -40.38 21.54 13.71
N ALA A 912 -39.43 21.19 12.83
CA ALA A 912 -38.41 20.20 13.11
C ALA A 912 -37.27 20.82 13.98
N PRO A 913 -36.78 20.15 15.03
CA PRO A 913 -35.71 20.66 15.88
C PRO A 913 -34.30 20.59 15.25
N TRP A 914 -34.18 20.76 13.93
CA TRP A 914 -32.94 20.49 13.19
C TRP A 914 -31.72 21.31 13.66
N LYS A 915 -31.93 22.52 14.19
CA LYS A 915 -30.85 23.37 14.71
C LYS A 915 -30.13 22.76 15.91
N GLU A 916 -30.89 22.25 16.88
CA GLU A 916 -30.34 21.62 18.08
C GLU A 916 -29.53 20.35 17.72
N HIS A 917 -29.99 19.60 16.71
CA HIS A 917 -29.29 18.42 16.20
C HIS A 917 -27.99 18.79 15.48
N PHE A 918 -28.00 19.83 14.66
CA PHE A 918 -26.79 20.34 13.99
C PHE A 918 -25.74 20.79 15.02
N GLU A 919 -26.14 21.59 16.00
CA GLU A 919 -25.23 22.06 17.04
C GLU A 919 -24.67 20.90 17.88
N ALA A 920 -25.48 19.86 18.15
CA ALA A 920 -24.99 18.65 18.83
C ALA A 920 -23.94 17.91 17.99
N ALA A 921 -24.20 17.73 16.69
CA ALA A 921 -23.29 17.08 15.76
C ALA A 921 -21.95 17.83 15.65
N GLU A 922 -22.00 19.15 15.47
CA GLU A 922 -20.83 20.01 15.36
C GLU A 922 -20.00 20.02 16.65
N ARG A 923 -20.66 20.07 17.82
CA ARG A 923 -19.96 19.95 19.11
C ARG A 923 -19.23 18.61 19.23
N CYS A 924 -19.89 17.50 18.88
CA CYS A 924 -19.28 16.17 18.95
C CYS A 924 -18.08 16.05 18.01
N GLN A 925 -18.25 16.49 16.76
CA GLN A 925 -17.17 16.50 15.76
C GLN A 925 -15.95 17.28 16.27
N ARG A 926 -16.16 18.47 16.81
CA ARG A 926 -15.09 19.32 17.38
C ARG A 926 -14.38 18.62 18.55
N LEU A 927 -15.14 17.97 19.44
CA LEU A 927 -14.58 17.24 20.57
C LEU A 927 -13.74 16.05 20.11
N LEU A 928 -14.23 15.25 19.16
CA LEU A 928 -13.48 14.13 18.56
C LEU A 928 -12.19 14.61 17.91
N PHE A 929 -12.26 15.68 17.12
CA PHE A 929 -11.09 16.26 16.48
C PHE A 929 -10.01 16.68 17.49
N SER A 930 -10.42 17.23 18.64
CA SER A 930 -9.50 17.72 19.68
C SER A 930 -8.74 16.63 20.44
N ILE A 931 -9.25 15.39 20.45
CA ILE A 931 -8.71 14.28 21.24
C ILE A 931 -8.03 13.21 20.36
N THR A 932 -8.26 13.21 19.05
CA THR A 932 -7.71 12.22 18.12
C THR A 932 -6.29 12.60 17.70
N SER A 933 -5.36 11.63 17.74
CA SER A 933 -4.01 11.85 17.20
C SER A 933 -4.05 11.99 15.66
N PRO A 934 -3.09 12.69 15.03
CA PRO A 934 -3.06 12.90 13.57
C PRO A 934 -3.19 11.59 12.76
N SER A 935 -2.55 10.51 13.23
CA SER A 935 -2.57 9.19 12.59
C SER A 935 -3.79 8.30 12.92
N SER A 936 -4.75 8.78 13.72
CA SER A 936 -5.87 7.96 14.22
C SER A 936 -7.13 8.02 13.35
N LEU A 937 -8.01 7.02 13.52
CA LEU A 937 -9.20 6.82 12.70
C LEU A 937 -10.16 8.00 12.87
N GLY A 938 -10.27 8.51 14.09
CA GLY A 938 -11.10 9.67 14.37
C GLY A 938 -10.62 10.95 13.65
N ARG A 939 -9.32 11.07 13.35
CA ARG A 939 -8.81 12.17 12.52
C ARG A 939 -9.37 12.03 11.10
N ARG A 940 -9.22 10.86 10.46
CA ARG A 940 -9.76 10.59 9.11
C ARG A 940 -11.26 10.78 9.02
N LEU A 941 -12.00 10.24 9.99
CA LEU A 941 -13.44 10.40 10.08
C LEU A 941 -13.84 11.88 10.25
N SER A 942 -12.97 12.72 10.81
CA SER A 942 -13.25 14.15 10.98
C SER A 942 -13.32 14.92 9.67
N VAL A 943 -12.60 14.48 8.62
CA VAL A 943 -12.77 15.10 7.30
C VAL A 943 -14.11 14.71 6.68
N ILE A 944 -14.55 13.46 6.85
CA ILE A 944 -15.88 13.02 6.37
C ILE A 944 -16.97 13.87 7.03
N MET A 945 -16.85 14.04 8.34
CA MET A 945 -17.79 14.85 9.10
C MET A 945 -17.75 16.33 8.69
N GLU A 946 -16.56 16.85 8.34
CA GLU A 946 -16.43 18.24 7.91
C GLU A 946 -17.07 18.49 6.56
N GLU A 947 -16.91 17.57 5.61
CA GLU A 947 -17.67 17.61 4.37
C GLU A 947 -19.16 17.70 4.72
N TYR A 948 -19.74 16.69 5.42
CA TYR A 948 -21.15 16.68 5.85
C TYR A 948 -21.63 18.01 6.46
N ARG A 949 -20.80 18.65 7.29
CA ARG A 949 -21.10 19.94 7.91
C ARG A 949 -21.22 21.06 6.87
N LEU A 950 -20.32 21.12 5.90
CA LEU A 950 -20.32 22.13 4.84
C LEU A 950 -21.58 22.06 3.96
N GLU A 951 -22.08 20.89 3.61
CA GLU A 951 -23.35 20.81 2.85
C GLU A 951 -24.56 21.20 3.68
N VAL A 952 -24.59 20.87 4.97
CA VAL A 952 -25.65 21.38 5.85
C VAL A 952 -25.67 22.91 5.77
N ILE A 953 -24.51 23.56 5.87
CA ILE A 953 -24.40 25.02 5.76
C ILE A 953 -24.87 25.51 4.39
N ASN A 954 -24.42 24.87 3.31
CA ASN A 954 -24.79 25.21 1.93
C ASN A 954 -26.32 25.13 1.71
N GLN A 955 -26.96 24.02 2.08
CA GLN A 955 -28.40 23.80 1.94
C GLN A 955 -29.23 24.82 2.75
N VAL A 956 -28.81 25.08 3.99
CA VAL A 956 -29.46 26.08 4.85
C VAL A 956 -29.32 27.49 4.25
N GLN A 957 -28.15 27.86 3.74
CA GLN A 957 -27.92 29.16 3.10
C GLN A 957 -28.73 29.33 1.80
N GLN A 958 -28.80 28.32 0.94
CA GLN A 958 -29.59 28.36 -0.30
C GLN A 958 -31.10 28.57 -0.02
N SER A 959 -31.62 27.95 1.04
CA SER A 959 -33.03 28.13 1.43
C SER A 959 -33.35 29.57 1.88
N SER A 960 -32.38 30.27 2.49
CA SER A 960 -32.53 31.66 2.95
C SER A 960 -32.57 32.70 1.82
N HIS A 961 -31.97 32.42 0.65
CA HIS A 961 -31.97 33.30 -0.51
C HIS A 961 -33.24 33.20 -1.37
N SER A 962 -34.06 32.17 -1.17
CA SER A 962 -35.32 31.95 -1.90
C SER A 962 -36.54 32.67 -1.31
N HIS A 963 -36.43 33.23 -0.10
CA HIS A 963 -37.51 33.97 0.56
C HIS A 963 -37.13 35.43 0.79
N THR A 964 -37.62 36.31 -0.10
CA THR A 964 -37.62 37.75 0.15
C THR A 964 -38.47 38.07 1.39
N SER A 965 -37.84 38.77 2.34
CA SER A 965 -38.42 39.51 3.47
C SER A 965 -38.99 38.73 4.67
N LYS A 966 -38.12 38.39 5.63
CA LYS A 966 -38.16 38.91 7.01
C LYS A 966 -37.01 38.34 7.83
N SER A 967 -36.24 39.23 8.44
CA SER A 967 -35.10 38.95 9.32
C SER A 967 -35.48 37.98 10.44
N ILE A 968 -34.88 36.78 10.42
CA ILE A 968 -34.74 35.94 11.61
C ILE A 968 -33.30 36.14 12.07
N SER A 969 -33.11 36.92 13.14
CA SER A 969 -31.82 37.07 13.81
C SER A 969 -31.50 35.78 14.56
N LEU A 970 -30.82 34.85 13.89
CA LEU A 970 -29.98 33.85 14.54
C LEU A 970 -28.61 34.51 14.70
N SER A 971 -27.94 34.32 15.84
CA SER A 971 -26.66 34.98 16.13
C SER A 971 -25.70 34.83 14.96
N GLU A 972 -25.37 35.97 14.33
CA GLU A 972 -24.53 36.08 13.13
C GLU A 972 -23.16 35.42 13.29
N THR A 973 -22.75 35.06 14.51
CA THR A 973 -21.49 34.36 14.81
C THR A 973 -21.48 32.85 14.55
N ALA A 974 -22.61 32.17 14.37
CA ALA A 974 -22.64 30.69 14.24
C ALA A 974 -22.65 30.16 12.80
N LEU A 975 -22.85 31.03 11.80
CA LEU A 975 -23.06 30.65 10.39
C LEU A 975 -22.23 31.48 9.40
N GLU A 976 -21.23 32.25 9.88
CA GLU A 976 -20.32 32.96 8.97
C GLU A 976 -19.38 31.98 8.25
N PRO A 977 -19.22 32.08 6.92
CA PRO A 977 -18.24 31.30 6.14
C PRO A 977 -16.78 31.52 6.58
N GLY A 978 -16.53 32.56 7.39
CA GLY A 978 -15.22 32.92 7.95
C GLY A 978 -15.12 32.77 9.47
N ALA A 979 -16.10 32.16 10.15
CA ALA A 979 -15.97 31.80 11.57
C ALA A 979 -15.01 30.61 11.70
N THR A 980 -13.71 30.91 11.55
CA THR A 980 -12.53 30.03 11.66
C THR A 980 -12.86 28.56 11.47
N SER A 981 -12.75 28.09 10.23
CA SER A 981 -12.54 26.67 9.98
C SER A 981 -11.43 26.22 10.92
N TRP A 982 -11.72 25.34 11.89
CA TRP A 982 -10.71 24.84 12.83
C TRP A 982 -9.59 24.06 12.11
N LEU A 983 -9.80 23.71 10.83
CA LEU A 983 -8.74 23.26 9.94
C LEU A 983 -7.66 24.33 9.73
N GLU A 984 -7.97 25.63 9.83
CA GLU A 984 -6.99 26.73 9.79
C GLU A 984 -6.12 26.81 11.05
N SER A 985 -6.59 26.24 12.18
CA SER A 985 -5.78 26.11 13.41
C SER A 985 -4.84 24.89 13.39
N ILE A 986 -4.97 24.03 12.38
CA ILE A 986 -4.01 22.98 12.08
C ILE A 986 -2.81 23.65 11.42
N GLY A 987 -1.79 23.97 12.22
CA GLY A 987 -0.53 24.44 11.68
C GLY A 987 0.00 23.50 10.58
N THR A 988 0.48 24.12 9.50
CA THR A 988 1.16 23.56 8.30
C THR A 988 0.33 22.61 7.41
N GLU A 989 0.38 22.86 6.09
CA GLU A 989 -0.31 22.09 5.02
C GLU A 989 -0.05 20.57 5.06
N ASP A 990 1.07 20.14 5.64
CA ASP A 990 1.44 18.73 5.86
C ASP A 990 0.42 17.93 6.71
N ASN A 991 -0.33 18.59 7.60
CA ASN A 991 -1.28 17.91 8.50
C ASN A 991 -2.69 17.72 7.91
N LEU A 992 -2.98 18.33 6.76
CA LEU A 992 -4.27 18.24 6.04
C LEU A 992 -4.23 17.21 4.91
N LEU A 993 -3.04 16.94 4.38
CA LEU A 993 -2.78 15.96 3.32
C LEU A 993 -2.87 14.49 3.79
N GLU A 994 -2.68 14.21 5.08
CA GLU A 994 -2.94 12.87 5.67
C GLU A 994 -4.45 12.54 5.78
N LEU A 995 -5.33 13.49 5.43
CA LEU A 995 -6.69 13.54 5.93
C LEU A 995 -7.78 13.59 4.85
N MET A 996 -7.48 13.93 3.60
CA MET A 996 -8.48 14.24 2.58
C MET A 996 -8.47 13.23 1.43
N ASP A 997 -9.42 12.29 1.48
CA ASP A 997 -9.77 11.38 0.39
C ASP A 997 -11.28 11.07 0.50
N LEU A 998 -12.15 12.04 0.18
CA LEU A 998 -13.58 11.94 0.47
C LEU A 998 -14.53 12.52 -0.58
N PRO A 999 -15.77 11.99 -0.67
CA PRO A 999 -16.58 12.01 -1.89
C PRO A 999 -17.58 13.16 -1.99
N ASN A 1000 -18.17 13.31 -3.18
CA ASN A 1000 -19.27 14.23 -3.49
C ASN A 1000 -20.63 13.73 -2.94
N TRP A 1001 -21.56 14.68 -2.82
CA TRP A 1001 -22.79 14.66 -2.04
C TRP A 1001 -23.86 13.63 -2.43
N GLU A 1002 -23.90 13.19 -3.68
CA GLU A 1002 -24.82 12.14 -4.15
C GLU A 1002 -24.36 10.72 -3.81
N GLN A 1003 -23.08 10.54 -3.44
CA GLN A 1003 -22.47 9.22 -3.18
C GLN A 1003 -22.19 8.94 -1.71
N LEU A 1004 -22.23 9.96 -0.87
CA LEU A 1004 -22.12 9.80 0.59
C LEU A 1004 -23.31 9.06 1.22
N ASP A 1005 -24.47 9.05 0.55
CA ASP A 1005 -25.62 8.19 0.90
C ASP A 1005 -25.30 6.69 0.71
N SER A 1006 -24.32 6.34 -0.14
CA SER A 1006 -23.80 4.96 -0.29
C SER A 1006 -22.69 4.62 0.70
N LEU A 1007 -22.12 5.60 1.41
CA LEU A 1007 -20.88 5.46 2.18
C LEU A 1007 -21.12 5.09 3.65
N VAL A 1008 -22.31 5.36 4.17
CA VAL A 1008 -22.69 5.01 5.56
C VAL A 1008 -23.06 3.53 5.69
N LEU A 1009 -23.26 2.87 4.55
CA LEU A 1009 -23.65 1.48 4.41
C LEU A 1009 -23.17 0.99 3.06
N ASP A 1010 -22.23 0.05 3.05
CA ASP A 1010 -22.07 -0.91 1.97
C ASP A 1010 -23.40 -1.71 1.80
N LEU A 1011 -24.41 -1.06 1.22
CA LEU A 1011 -25.69 -1.60 0.78
C LEU A 1011 -25.86 -1.48 -0.74
N GLY A 1012 -24.83 -1.03 -1.46
CA GLY A 1012 -24.78 -1.03 -2.92
C GLY A 1012 -24.74 -2.42 -3.57
N ARG A 1013 -24.85 -3.51 -2.79
CA ARG A 1013 -24.95 -4.89 -3.32
C ARG A 1013 -26.20 -5.66 -2.88
N ILE A 1014 -27.24 -4.97 -2.45
CA ILE A 1014 -28.51 -5.62 -2.10
C ILE A 1014 -29.68 -4.87 -2.76
N ILE A 1015 -30.08 -5.40 -3.93
CA ILE A 1015 -31.25 -5.10 -4.79
C ILE A 1015 -30.97 -4.12 -5.95
N PRO A 1016 -31.16 -4.57 -7.22
CA PRO A 1016 -31.06 -3.73 -8.41
C PRO A 1016 -32.38 -2.97 -8.61
N GLU A 1017 -32.39 -1.65 -8.50
CA GLU A 1017 -33.41 -0.72 -9.05
C GLU A 1017 -33.17 0.72 -8.53
N LEU A 1018 -32.10 1.36 -8.97
CA LEU A 1018 -31.93 2.82 -8.85
C LEU A 1018 -31.37 3.36 -10.17
N ASP A 1019 -32.22 3.28 -11.19
CA ASP A 1019 -31.98 3.78 -12.55
C ASP A 1019 -33.00 4.91 -12.86
N PHE A 1020 -33.25 5.82 -11.89
CA PHE A 1020 -34.39 6.76 -11.98
C PHE A 1020 -34.16 8.22 -11.53
N MET A 1021 -32.93 8.71 -11.37
CA MET A 1021 -32.67 10.15 -11.19
C MET A 1021 -32.03 10.88 -12.39
N SER A 1022 -31.74 10.19 -13.50
CA SER A 1022 -31.32 10.85 -14.75
C SER A 1022 -32.47 11.32 -15.66
N ALA A 1023 -33.73 11.11 -15.25
CA ALA A 1023 -34.91 11.45 -16.05
C ALA A 1023 -35.83 12.45 -15.34
N ASN A 1024 -35.40 13.72 -15.17
CA ASN A 1024 -36.28 14.91 -15.16
C ASN A 1024 -35.53 16.26 -15.04
N ALA A 1025 -34.43 16.44 -15.79
CA ALA A 1025 -33.91 17.78 -16.12
C ALA A 1025 -34.06 18.01 -17.62
N GLY A 1026 -35.31 18.15 -18.04
CA GLY A 1026 -35.71 18.62 -19.35
C GLY A 1026 -36.91 19.53 -19.17
N PHE A 1027 -36.67 20.76 -18.70
CA PHE A 1027 -37.33 22.01 -19.09
C PHE A 1027 -36.61 23.21 -18.48
#